data_AF-A0A1C7NEV5-F1
#
_entry.id   AF-A0A1C7NEV5-F1
#
_cell.length_a   1.000
_cell.length_b   1.000
_cell.length_c   1.000
_cell.angle_alpha   90.00
_cell.angle_beta   90.00
_cell.angle_gamma   90.00
#
_symmetry.space_group_name_H-M   'P 1'
#
loop_
_entity.id
_entity.type
_entity.pdbx_description
1 polymer ?
#
loop_
_entity_poly.entity_id
_entity_poly.type
_entity_poly.pdbx_seq_one_letter_code
_entity_poly.pdbx_strand_id
1 'polypeptide(L)'
;MKIHCLDHPGSTTNTFLCKVNQHTIVINCPLETLTLSSPPDHEENNTVIPPNDDLMSILASFSMQGKQIVDAHHSLEQKQLDNCDHLTVFRVPDFSLVDLDSIDLVLIANSQCMLGLPYLTEYMGYKGRIIATEPTIEYAKQRMEELVIYHGQSTSQIEPSRSTHFSQLNNMFESAMSEGWRSIYTQKDVLSCIEKIQPVRYTEQLSLFSTLDVVPYSSGYSLGSCNWLLKTSFKRIVFLSHSSLYANLHPAPLDHAILKGADAIIVGGLTQPSEKDSSFERAKSRFLVQVARTIQSLHNAVVVTPASGLVFDLIGDLENYFRSLGLEIGHEKHQVPIYVASPIADRSLKYANICGEWMNSGRHDLLYMPQMPLTHGELMRTGAVEPITSLEASILSEHTMREPCIVFTGDSTCLQKGYLSWFLQHWEHSELNTCLCIDPDSPAQLQEKIPAHGKINVIRLPLDTRLKLEDIPSILQMYWHEENEQKDRHLIIPKIKGSGLIQQQILGSTQVIVYQPGQMIEVDLSRDWEPVSVSERLAKTISPKRLVVEDDTESARSTVWASIHGTLNYYNNRLEIHPSMDVKDDLLLLSSRDIPMKTELTHLIQQFEKHAIPLDITRENETITLYLPKDMNAKIVIKDSMTMIYANDDQTRAFIRHIVTKED
;
A
#
# COMPACT_ATOMS: atom_id res chain seq x y z
N MET A 1 -16.43 -3.61 8.24
CA MET A 1 -14.96 -3.44 8.07
C MET A 1 -14.41 -2.77 9.32
N LYS A 2 -13.21 -3.16 9.78
CA LYS A 2 -12.51 -2.42 10.85
C LYS A 2 -11.21 -1.83 10.32
N ILE A 3 -10.91 -0.60 10.68
CA ILE A 3 -9.67 0.08 10.30
C ILE A 3 -9.04 0.63 11.56
N HIS A 4 -7.74 0.43 11.71
CA HIS A 4 -6.96 0.93 12.83
C HIS A 4 -5.72 1.66 12.31
N CYS A 5 -5.51 2.90 12.75
CA CYS A 5 -4.33 3.67 12.39
C CYS A 5 -3.16 3.29 13.32
N LEU A 6 -2.08 2.74 12.76
CA LEU A 6 -0.92 2.25 13.53
C LEU A 6 0.17 3.31 13.72
N ASP A 7 -0.03 4.52 13.21
CA ASP A 7 0.94 5.59 13.34
C ASP A 7 1.03 6.13 14.77
N HIS A 8 2.20 6.66 15.12
CA HIS A 8 2.42 7.30 16.42
C HIS A 8 1.78 8.69 16.47
N PRO A 9 1.40 9.20 17.64
CA PRO A 9 0.93 10.58 17.77
C PRO A 9 1.98 11.59 17.26
N GLY A 10 1.57 12.43 16.31
CA GLY A 10 2.44 13.48 15.75
C GLY A 10 3.16 13.11 14.45
N SER A 11 3.13 11.85 14.01
CA SER A 11 3.60 11.48 12.67
C SER A 11 2.53 11.66 11.60
N THR A 12 2.96 11.65 10.33
CA THR A 12 2.06 11.76 9.18
C THR A 12 1.22 10.50 9.07
N THR A 13 -0.08 10.61 9.32
CA THR A 13 -0.99 9.45 9.31
C THR A 13 -1.08 8.81 7.92
N ASN A 14 -0.59 7.60 7.78
CA ASN A 14 -0.53 6.86 6.52
C ASN A 14 -0.40 5.33 6.67
N THR A 15 -0.40 4.80 7.90
CA THR A 15 -0.30 3.35 8.17
C THR A 15 -1.60 2.81 8.73
N PHE A 16 -2.17 1.81 8.07
CA PHE A 16 -3.48 1.26 8.46
C PHE A 16 -3.45 -0.26 8.58
N LEU A 17 -4.02 -0.77 9.67
CA LEU A 17 -4.45 -2.16 9.78
C LEU A 17 -5.93 -2.25 9.43
N CYS A 18 -6.23 -2.88 8.30
CA CYS A 18 -7.57 -3.04 7.78
C CYS A 18 -8.03 -4.49 7.91
N LYS A 19 -9.13 -4.73 8.63
CA LYS A 19 -9.81 -6.02 8.71
C LYS A 19 -11.07 -5.99 7.86
N VAL A 20 -11.04 -6.74 6.77
CA VAL A 20 -12.14 -6.88 5.81
C VAL A 20 -12.44 -8.36 5.65
N ASN A 21 -13.66 -8.77 5.98
CA ASN A 21 -14.09 -10.16 5.99
C ASN A 21 -13.21 -10.98 6.96
N GLN A 22 -12.50 -11.98 6.43
CA GLN A 22 -11.55 -12.80 7.17
C GLN A 22 -10.09 -12.34 6.98
N HIS A 23 -9.86 -11.31 6.17
CA HIS A 23 -8.50 -10.86 5.82
C HIS A 23 -8.08 -9.69 6.70
N THR A 24 -6.86 -9.77 7.21
CA THR A 24 -6.19 -8.69 7.91
C THR A 24 -5.06 -8.16 7.04
N ILE A 25 -5.16 -6.90 6.65
CA ILE A 25 -4.28 -6.27 5.66
C ILE A 25 -3.61 -5.07 6.30
N VAL A 26 -2.29 -4.98 6.22
CA VAL A 26 -1.53 -3.79 6.58
C VAL A 26 -1.28 -2.96 5.33
N ILE A 27 -1.58 -1.67 5.39
CA ILE A 27 -1.25 -0.68 4.37
C ILE A 27 -0.09 0.15 4.89
N ASN A 28 1.03 0.10 4.16
CA ASN A 28 2.30 0.78 4.45
C ASN A 28 3.05 0.27 5.70
N CYS A 29 4.36 0.49 5.73
CA CYS A 29 5.26 0.26 6.86
C CYS A 29 6.42 1.27 6.78
N PRO A 30 6.17 2.57 7.06
CA PRO A 30 7.19 3.60 7.03
C PRO A 30 8.22 3.44 8.17
N LEU A 31 9.29 4.22 8.10
CA LEU A 31 10.31 4.30 9.15
C LEU A 31 10.43 5.74 9.65
N GLU A 32 10.11 5.95 10.92
CA GLU A 32 10.36 7.23 11.60
C GLU A 32 11.82 7.30 12.02
N THR A 33 12.41 8.50 11.92
CA THR A 33 13.81 8.76 12.26
C THR A 33 13.89 9.89 13.27
N LEU A 34 14.69 9.68 14.32
CA LEU A 34 14.98 10.69 15.34
C LEU A 34 16.49 10.80 15.52
N THR A 35 17.03 11.99 15.26
CA THR A 35 18.43 12.34 15.53
C THR A 35 18.51 13.02 16.88
N LEU A 36 19.22 12.39 17.82
CA LEU A 36 19.44 12.91 19.18
C LEU A 36 20.77 13.67 19.22
N SER A 37 20.75 14.87 19.82
CA SER A 37 21.96 15.60 20.17
C SER A 37 22.62 14.93 21.38
N SER A 38 23.94 14.71 21.36
CA SER A 38 24.67 14.37 22.58
C SER A 38 24.62 15.58 23.54
N PRO A 39 24.49 15.37 24.86
CA PRO A 39 24.78 16.44 25.81
C PRO A 39 26.26 16.84 25.67
N PRO A 40 26.62 18.12 25.91
CA PRO A 40 28.02 18.52 25.93
C PRO A 40 28.76 17.70 26.99
N ASP A 41 29.88 17.09 26.61
CA ASP A 41 30.73 16.34 27.53
C ASP A 41 31.05 17.19 28.75
N HIS A 42 30.64 16.72 29.93
CA HIS A 42 31.25 17.19 31.16
C HIS A 42 32.71 16.69 31.12
N GLU A 43 33.67 17.61 31.03
CA GLU A 43 35.09 17.33 31.23
C GLU A 43 35.31 16.69 32.61
N GLU A 44 35.17 15.37 32.72
CA GLU A 44 35.70 14.62 33.84
C GLU A 44 37.21 14.47 33.62
N ASN A 45 37.97 15.33 34.30
CA ASN A 45 39.41 15.21 34.50
C ASN A 45 39.76 13.81 35.04
N ASN A 46 39.99 12.83 34.17
CA ASN A 46 40.60 11.56 34.53
C ASN A 46 42.06 11.55 34.08
N THR A 47 42.93 11.95 35.01
CA THR A 47 44.36 11.67 34.94
C THR A 47 44.59 10.16 34.94
N VAL A 48 44.88 9.57 33.78
CA VAL A 48 45.30 8.17 33.66
C VAL A 48 46.81 8.08 33.86
N ILE A 49 47.21 7.48 34.98
CA ILE A 49 48.57 7.02 35.26
C ILE A 49 48.79 5.73 34.44
N PRO A 50 49.89 5.58 33.67
CA PRO A 50 50.11 4.34 32.93
C PRO A 50 50.67 3.26 33.86
N PRO A 51 50.16 2.02 33.84
CA PRO A 51 50.92 0.89 34.35
C PRO A 51 51.80 0.31 33.23
N ASN A 52 53.07 0.10 33.57
CA ASN A 52 54.01 -0.75 32.84
C ASN A 52 53.44 -2.17 32.74
N ASP A 53 53.49 -2.80 31.57
CA ASP A 53 53.82 -4.22 31.47
C ASP A 53 54.21 -4.63 30.04
N ASP A 54 55.49 -4.97 29.92
CA ASP A 54 56.28 -5.17 28.69
C ASP A 54 56.20 -6.62 28.14
N LEU A 55 55.11 -7.33 28.41
CA LEU A 55 54.97 -8.77 28.08
C LEU A 55 53.96 -9.08 26.96
N MET A 56 53.07 -8.15 26.61
CA MET A 56 52.09 -8.34 25.51
C MET A 56 52.64 -7.92 24.13
N SER A 57 53.72 -7.14 24.07
CA SER A 57 54.39 -6.73 22.83
C SER A 57 55.17 -7.88 22.18
N ILE A 58 55.61 -8.88 22.96
CA ILE A 58 56.41 -10.01 22.48
C ILE A 58 55.52 -11.10 21.85
N LEU A 59 54.31 -11.32 22.38
CA LEU A 59 53.38 -12.35 21.86
C LEU A 59 52.71 -11.98 20.54
N ALA A 60 52.69 -10.69 20.18
CA ALA A 60 52.14 -10.22 18.90
C ALA A 60 53.01 -10.55 17.67
N SER A 61 54.27 -10.99 17.88
CA SER A 61 55.24 -11.21 16.80
C SER A 61 55.20 -12.62 16.16
N PHE A 62 54.36 -13.54 16.66
CA PHE A 62 54.33 -14.94 16.20
C PHE A 62 52.95 -15.48 15.78
N SER A 63 52.08 -14.65 15.19
CA SER A 63 50.84 -15.13 14.55
C SER A 63 50.84 -14.81 13.05
N MET A 64 50.62 -15.87 12.26
CA MET A 64 50.80 -16.00 10.82
C MET A 64 50.28 -14.85 9.95
N GLN A 65 51.18 -14.34 9.10
CA GLN A 65 50.88 -13.53 7.92
C GLN A 65 50.07 -14.35 6.91
N GLY A 66 48.90 -13.82 6.51
CA GLY A 66 48.18 -14.39 5.36
C GLY A 66 46.69 -14.04 5.26
N LYS A 67 46.29 -12.77 5.42
CA LYS A 67 45.00 -12.18 4.94
C LYS A 67 44.80 -10.76 5.48
N GLN A 68 45.63 -9.78 5.08
CA GLN A 68 45.45 -8.37 5.50
C GLN A 68 45.89 -7.38 4.42
N ILE A 69 45.45 -7.57 3.17
CA ILE A 69 45.66 -6.55 2.12
C ILE A 69 44.33 -6.05 1.53
N VAL A 70 43.21 -6.73 1.78
CA VAL A 70 41.87 -6.27 1.31
C VAL A 70 41.13 -5.48 2.41
N ASP A 71 41.34 -5.80 3.69
CA ASP A 71 40.67 -5.13 4.82
C ASP A 71 41.34 -3.80 5.26
N ALA A 72 42.56 -3.55 4.79
CA ALA A 72 43.30 -2.31 5.09
C ALA A 72 42.78 -1.11 4.30
N HIS A 73 42.15 -1.34 3.13
CA HIS A 73 41.59 -0.25 2.32
C HIS A 73 40.25 0.22 2.90
N HIS A 74 39.36 -0.67 3.33
CA HIS A 74 38.08 -0.27 3.96
C HIS A 74 38.23 0.39 5.34
N SER A 75 39.29 0.07 6.09
CA SER A 75 39.51 0.65 7.42
C SER A 75 40.13 2.06 7.41
N LEU A 76 40.64 2.51 6.25
CA LEU A 76 41.11 3.88 6.04
C LEU A 76 39.98 4.80 5.56
N GLU A 77 39.08 4.31 4.70
CA GLU A 77 37.88 5.04 4.22
C GLU A 77 36.92 5.42 5.39
N GLN A 78 36.96 4.67 6.49
CA GLN A 78 36.09 4.89 7.65
C GLN A 78 36.66 5.89 8.67
N LYS A 79 37.99 6.09 8.69
CA LYS A 79 38.64 6.91 9.73
C LYS A 79 38.47 8.42 9.54
N GLN A 80 37.97 8.88 8.39
CA GLN A 80 37.64 10.29 8.17
C GLN A 80 36.14 10.59 8.26
N LEU A 81 35.28 9.56 8.34
CA LEU A 81 33.84 9.72 8.55
C LEU A 81 33.43 9.69 10.03
N ASP A 82 34.33 9.27 10.92
CA ASP A 82 34.17 9.34 12.37
C ASP A 82 34.54 10.73 12.89
N ASN A 83 33.58 11.65 12.84
CA ASN A 83 33.51 12.78 13.76
C ASN A 83 32.08 13.36 13.74
N CYS A 84 31.21 12.83 14.60
CA CYS A 84 30.10 13.54 15.27
C CYS A 84 29.26 12.55 16.10
N ASP A 85 29.30 12.70 17.43
CA ASP A 85 28.59 11.93 18.46
C ASP A 85 27.07 12.14 18.46
N HIS A 86 26.40 11.86 17.33
CA HIS A 86 24.95 11.96 17.21
C HIS A 86 24.33 10.60 16.92
N LEU A 87 23.62 10.07 17.93
CA LEU A 87 22.89 8.82 17.85
C LEU A 87 21.59 9.06 17.09
N THR A 88 21.42 8.37 15.96
CA THR A 88 20.16 8.35 15.20
C THR A 88 19.44 7.05 15.50
N VAL A 89 18.19 7.13 15.90
CA VAL A 89 17.32 5.99 16.20
C VAL A 89 16.10 5.99 15.30
N PHE A 90 15.56 4.80 15.08
CA PHE A 90 14.50 4.55 14.12
C PHE A 90 13.34 3.83 14.77
N ARG A 91 12.13 4.06 14.28
CA ARG A 91 10.92 3.45 14.82
C ARG A 91 9.95 3.10 13.71
N VAL A 92 9.30 1.94 13.85
CA VAL A 92 8.24 1.47 12.96
C VAL A 92 6.86 1.74 13.57
N PRO A 93 5.76 1.62 12.80
CA PRO A 93 4.42 1.71 13.33
C PRO A 93 4.18 0.82 14.55
N ASP A 94 3.22 1.19 15.39
CA ASP A 94 2.96 0.46 16.62
C ASP A 94 2.21 -0.85 16.35
N PHE A 95 2.97 -1.95 16.30
CA PHE A 95 2.45 -3.32 16.19
C PHE A 95 2.25 -4.00 17.56
N SER A 96 2.44 -3.31 18.69
CA SER A 96 2.44 -3.95 20.02
C SER A 96 1.14 -4.69 20.37
N LEU A 97 0.01 -4.22 19.85
CA LEU A 97 -1.32 -4.79 20.07
C LEU A 97 -1.82 -5.63 18.87
N VAL A 98 -0.94 -5.92 17.91
CA VAL A 98 -1.30 -6.63 16.68
C VAL A 98 -0.65 -8.02 16.68
N ASP A 99 -1.48 -9.06 16.54
CA ASP A 99 -0.98 -10.41 16.29
C ASP A 99 -0.46 -10.51 14.84
N LEU A 100 0.86 -10.61 14.68
CA LEU A 100 1.52 -10.61 13.37
C LEU A 100 1.22 -11.86 12.54
N ASP A 101 0.95 -13.00 13.19
CA ASP A 101 0.56 -14.24 12.52
C ASP A 101 -0.85 -14.14 11.92
N SER A 102 -1.66 -13.17 12.38
CA SER A 102 -3.00 -12.90 11.86
C SER A 102 -3.02 -12.00 10.62
N ILE A 103 -1.88 -11.40 10.25
CA ILE A 103 -1.76 -10.50 9.10
C ILE A 103 -1.52 -11.32 7.83
N ASP A 104 -2.47 -11.29 6.90
CA ASP A 104 -2.39 -12.06 5.67
C ASP A 104 -1.55 -11.37 4.59
N LEU A 105 -1.58 -10.03 4.59
CA LEU A 105 -1.12 -9.21 3.47
C LEU A 105 -0.58 -7.85 3.94
N VAL A 106 0.55 -7.43 3.36
CA VAL A 106 1.09 -6.07 3.47
C VAL A 106 1.11 -5.44 2.08
N LEU A 107 0.51 -4.26 1.92
CA LEU A 107 0.48 -3.48 0.69
C LEU A 107 1.28 -2.18 0.87
N ILE A 108 2.19 -1.90 -0.06
CA ILE A 108 3.07 -0.72 0.01
C ILE A 108 2.70 0.28 -1.08
N ALA A 109 2.40 1.52 -0.68
CA ALA A 109 1.97 2.57 -1.59
C ALA A 109 3.12 3.29 -2.32
N ASN A 110 4.28 3.47 -1.67
CA ASN A 110 5.43 4.19 -2.23
C ASN A 110 6.72 3.78 -1.49
N SER A 111 7.88 4.20 -2.02
CA SER A 111 9.20 3.78 -1.51
C SER A 111 9.46 4.19 -0.05
N GLN A 112 9.01 5.38 0.37
CA GLN A 112 9.18 5.84 1.75
C GLN A 112 8.33 5.05 2.75
N CYS A 113 7.16 4.61 2.31
CA CYS A 113 6.28 3.73 3.08
C CYS A 113 6.76 2.28 3.19
N MET A 114 7.94 1.96 2.66
CA MET A 114 8.52 0.61 2.68
C MET A 114 9.67 0.46 3.68
N LEU A 115 10.22 1.59 4.17
CA LEU A 115 11.49 1.61 4.91
C LEU A 115 11.50 0.84 6.23
N GLY A 116 10.33 0.59 6.83
CA GLY A 116 10.18 -0.19 8.06
C GLY A 116 10.09 -1.71 7.84
N LEU A 117 9.96 -2.18 6.59
CA LEU A 117 9.75 -3.60 6.28
C LEU A 117 10.83 -4.54 6.83
N PRO A 118 12.14 -4.23 6.82
CA PRO A 118 13.14 -5.13 7.38
C PRO A 118 12.88 -5.45 8.86
N TYR A 119 12.32 -4.51 9.63
CA TYR A 119 11.92 -4.81 11.01
C TYR A 119 10.75 -5.78 11.07
N LEU A 120 9.74 -5.56 10.23
CA LEU A 120 8.55 -6.41 10.17
C LEU A 120 8.91 -7.85 9.76
N THR A 121 9.79 -8.01 8.77
CA THR A 121 10.12 -9.32 8.18
C THR A 121 11.23 -10.06 8.92
N GLU A 122 12.31 -9.38 9.34
CA GLU A 122 13.49 -10.06 9.91
C GLU A 122 13.48 -10.10 11.44
N TYR A 123 12.90 -9.10 12.11
CA TYR A 123 12.93 -9.03 13.59
C TYR A 123 11.59 -9.37 14.24
N MET A 124 10.48 -9.01 13.60
CA MET A 124 9.13 -9.27 14.12
C MET A 124 8.54 -10.60 13.60
N GLY A 125 9.14 -11.20 12.58
CA GLY A 125 8.81 -12.57 12.13
C GLY A 125 7.56 -12.67 11.25
N TYR A 126 7.15 -11.60 10.59
CA TYR A 126 6.03 -11.62 9.63
C TYR A 126 6.28 -12.59 8.46
N LYS A 127 5.25 -13.37 8.10
CA LYS A 127 5.33 -14.44 7.07
C LYS A 127 4.28 -14.32 5.95
N GLY A 128 3.39 -13.33 6.03
CA GLY A 128 2.37 -13.12 5.01
C GLY A 128 2.95 -12.55 3.71
N ARG A 129 2.08 -12.25 2.74
CA ARG A 129 2.51 -11.74 1.43
C ARG A 129 2.77 -10.23 1.49
N ILE A 130 3.81 -9.76 0.82
CA ILE A 130 4.11 -8.33 0.67
C ILE A 130 4.01 -7.98 -0.81
N ILE A 131 3.26 -6.92 -1.14
CA ILE A 131 3.04 -6.49 -2.52
C ILE A 131 3.39 -5.01 -2.68
N ALA A 132 4.17 -4.70 -3.71
CA ALA A 132 4.59 -3.36 -4.06
C ALA A 132 4.86 -3.25 -5.57
N THR A 133 4.90 -2.04 -6.11
CA THR A 133 5.25 -1.82 -7.52
C THR A 133 6.76 -1.89 -7.76
N GLU A 134 7.18 -2.22 -8.99
CA GLU A 134 8.60 -2.45 -9.32
C GLU A 134 9.50 -1.23 -8.98
N PRO A 135 9.17 0.02 -9.35
CA PRO A 135 10.03 1.16 -8.98
C PRO A 135 10.00 1.46 -7.48
N THR A 136 8.87 1.22 -6.81
CA THR A 136 8.76 1.38 -5.36
C THR A 136 9.78 0.48 -4.65
N ILE A 137 9.90 -0.78 -5.08
CA ILE A 137 10.83 -1.75 -4.51
C ILE A 137 12.28 -1.29 -4.73
N GLU A 138 12.65 -0.88 -5.94
CA GLU A 138 14.04 -0.51 -6.24
C GLU A 138 14.46 0.79 -5.54
N TYR A 139 13.61 1.82 -5.52
CA TYR A 139 13.91 3.06 -4.78
C TYR A 139 13.92 2.85 -3.27
N ALA A 140 13.03 2.01 -2.73
CA ALA A 140 13.06 1.65 -1.32
C ALA A 140 14.36 0.92 -0.97
N LYS A 141 14.77 -0.07 -1.78
CA LYS A 141 16.03 -0.79 -1.61
C LYS A 141 17.21 0.18 -1.58
N GLN A 142 17.32 1.07 -2.58
CA GLN A 142 18.39 2.07 -2.61
C GLN A 142 18.38 2.95 -1.37
N ARG A 143 17.20 3.42 -0.92
CA ARG A 143 17.11 4.24 0.28
C ARG A 143 17.47 3.48 1.56
N MET A 144 17.07 2.21 1.68
CA MET A 144 17.47 1.35 2.80
C MET A 144 19.00 1.15 2.83
N GLU A 145 19.63 0.90 1.68
CA GLU A 145 21.09 0.77 1.55
C GLU A 145 21.81 2.07 1.94
N GLU A 146 21.28 3.23 1.50
CA GLU A 146 21.80 4.54 1.88
C GLU A 146 21.71 4.79 3.39
N LEU A 147 20.58 4.45 4.03
CA LEU A 147 20.42 4.55 5.48
C LEU A 147 21.41 3.66 6.24
N VAL A 148 21.64 2.44 5.75
CA VAL A 148 22.65 1.53 6.33
C VAL A 148 24.05 2.10 6.19
N ILE A 149 24.38 2.75 5.06
CA ILE A 149 25.70 3.39 4.86
C ILE A 149 25.89 4.55 5.85
N TYR A 150 24.87 5.35 6.10
CA TYR A 150 24.99 6.52 7.00
C TYR A 150 24.88 6.19 8.49
N HIS A 151 24.14 5.14 8.85
CA HIS A 151 23.79 4.86 10.24
C HIS A 151 24.21 3.46 10.73
N GLY A 152 24.66 2.58 9.84
CA GLY A 152 25.16 1.25 10.19
C GLY A 152 26.49 1.33 10.93
N GLN A 153 26.68 0.46 11.93
CA GLN A 153 27.97 0.34 12.62
C GLN A 153 28.91 -0.60 11.85
N SER A 154 30.19 -0.22 11.71
CA SER A 154 31.24 -1.14 11.26
C SER A 154 31.42 -2.25 12.30
N THR A 155 31.06 -3.48 11.95
CA THR A 155 31.21 -4.67 12.79
C THR A 155 32.68 -5.08 12.95
N SER A 156 33.53 -4.27 13.59
CA SER A 156 34.92 -4.64 13.85
C SER A 156 35.31 -4.78 15.33
N GLN A 157 34.43 -4.50 16.31
CA GLN A 157 34.74 -4.74 17.73
C GLN A 157 33.54 -5.12 18.62
N ILE A 158 32.76 -6.14 18.27
CA ILE A 158 31.77 -6.70 19.22
C ILE A 158 31.90 -8.21 19.28
N GLU A 159 32.25 -8.72 20.48
CA GLU A 159 32.27 -10.16 20.76
C GLU A 159 30.87 -10.79 20.53
N PRO A 160 30.79 -12.02 19.99
CA PRO A 160 29.52 -12.63 19.59
C PRO A 160 28.51 -12.85 20.74
N SER A 161 28.98 -12.83 21.98
CA SER A 161 28.23 -13.23 23.19
C SER A 161 27.30 -12.16 23.78
N ARG A 162 27.26 -10.93 23.23
CA ARG A 162 26.36 -9.84 23.66
C ARG A 162 25.34 -9.39 22.60
N SER A 163 25.27 -10.08 21.47
CA SER A 163 24.49 -9.70 20.29
C SER A 163 23.00 -10.02 20.42
N THR A 164 22.30 -9.28 21.26
CA THR A 164 20.91 -8.91 20.94
C THR A 164 20.97 -7.51 20.37
N HIS A 165 20.33 -7.23 19.23
CA HIS A 165 20.27 -5.90 18.59
C HIS A 165 19.85 -4.74 19.53
N PHE A 166 19.44 -5.08 20.76
CA PHE A 166 18.93 -4.20 21.81
C PHE A 166 19.99 -3.78 22.84
N SER A 167 21.13 -4.47 22.95
CA SER A 167 22.19 -4.14 23.92
C SER A 167 23.06 -2.95 23.50
N GLN A 168 22.78 -2.37 22.32
CA GLN A 168 23.57 -1.32 21.67
C GLN A 168 23.16 0.11 22.10
N LEU A 169 22.06 0.27 22.81
CA LEU A 169 21.68 1.53 23.46
C LEU A 169 22.27 1.52 24.87
N ASN A 170 23.27 2.37 25.15
CA ASN A 170 23.80 2.56 26.51
C ASN A 170 22.65 2.82 27.51
N ASN A 171 22.87 2.47 28.79
CA ASN A 171 21.92 2.57 29.93
C ASN A 171 21.27 3.96 30.19
N MET A 172 21.48 4.97 29.34
CA MET A 172 20.87 6.31 29.44
C MET A 172 19.44 6.38 28.87
N PHE A 173 18.90 5.32 28.26
CA PHE A 173 17.68 5.42 27.43
C PHE A 173 16.61 4.33 27.66
N GLU A 174 16.35 3.93 28.91
CA GLU A 174 15.21 3.05 29.24
C GLU A 174 13.85 3.64 28.76
N SER A 175 13.69 4.97 28.77
CA SER A 175 12.46 5.63 28.30
C SER A 175 12.27 5.55 26.77
N ALA A 176 13.33 5.69 25.97
CA ALA A 176 13.21 5.64 24.50
C ALA A 176 13.01 4.21 23.98
N MET A 177 13.55 3.20 24.67
CA MET A 177 13.26 1.80 24.38
C MET A 177 11.78 1.46 24.62
N SER A 178 11.15 2.06 25.65
CA SER A 178 9.72 1.88 25.91
C SER A 178 8.80 2.43 24.81
N GLU A 179 9.30 3.38 24.01
CA GLU A 179 8.61 3.98 22.86
C GLU A 179 8.91 3.28 21.52
N GLY A 180 9.68 2.19 21.52
CA GLY A 180 9.93 1.36 20.33
C GLY A 180 11.06 1.83 19.41
N TRP A 181 11.90 2.78 19.83
CA TRP A 181 13.07 3.25 19.08
C TRP A 181 14.21 2.20 19.03
N ARG A 182 14.87 2.07 17.88
CA ARG A 182 15.83 1.00 17.54
C ARG A 182 17.00 1.52 16.70
N SER A 183 18.11 0.78 16.65
CA SER A 183 19.19 1.00 15.68
C SER A 183 18.75 0.57 14.27
N ILE A 184 19.42 1.10 13.24
CA ILE A 184 19.16 0.72 11.84
C ILE A 184 19.42 -0.77 11.61
N TYR A 185 18.65 -1.40 10.71
CA TYR A 185 18.88 -2.77 10.24
C TYR A 185 20.20 -2.91 9.47
N THR A 186 20.58 -4.14 9.13
CA THR A 186 21.82 -4.42 8.37
C THR A 186 21.57 -4.56 6.86
N GLN A 187 22.64 -4.48 6.07
CA GLN A 187 22.58 -4.74 4.62
C GLN A 187 22.01 -6.15 4.29
N LYS A 188 22.30 -7.15 5.14
CA LYS A 188 21.77 -8.51 4.95
C LYS A 188 20.26 -8.56 5.15
N ASP A 189 19.76 -7.80 6.12
CA ASP A 189 18.32 -7.73 6.41
C ASP A 189 17.58 -7.05 5.26
N VAL A 190 18.17 -6.01 4.66
CA VAL A 190 17.64 -5.36 3.45
C VAL A 190 17.50 -6.37 2.30
N LEU A 191 18.56 -7.11 1.97
CA LEU A 191 18.53 -8.09 0.88
C LEU A 191 17.47 -9.18 1.13
N SER A 192 17.44 -9.73 2.35
CA SER A 192 16.50 -10.79 2.74
C SER A 192 15.04 -10.30 2.71
N CYS A 193 14.81 -9.03 3.07
CA CYS A 193 13.51 -8.39 3.02
C CYS A 193 13.00 -8.22 1.58
N ILE A 194 13.85 -7.68 0.68
CA ILE A 194 13.48 -7.42 -0.72
C ILE A 194 13.10 -8.71 -1.46
N GLU A 195 13.76 -9.83 -1.19
CA GLU A 195 13.44 -11.14 -1.79
C GLU A 195 12.04 -11.66 -1.46
N LYS A 196 11.40 -11.16 -0.40
CA LYS A 196 10.05 -11.59 0.04
C LYS A 196 8.92 -10.81 -0.64
N ILE A 197 9.24 -9.81 -1.46
CA ILE A 197 8.26 -8.86 -2.00
C ILE A 197 7.82 -9.29 -3.39
N GLN A 198 6.51 -9.36 -3.59
CA GLN A 198 5.90 -9.61 -4.89
C GLN A 198 5.73 -8.28 -5.66
N PRO A 199 6.39 -8.11 -6.82
CA PRO A 199 6.16 -6.97 -7.68
C PRO A 199 4.78 -7.03 -8.35
N VAL A 200 4.18 -5.86 -8.60
CA VAL A 200 2.90 -5.71 -9.32
C VAL A 200 2.92 -4.47 -10.21
N ARG A 201 2.18 -4.47 -11.31
CA ARG A 201 2.03 -3.32 -12.21
C ARG A 201 0.73 -2.56 -11.98
N TYR A 202 0.70 -1.30 -12.41
CA TYR A 202 -0.55 -0.53 -12.38
C TYR A 202 -1.67 -1.26 -13.10
N THR A 203 -2.85 -1.22 -12.51
CA THR A 203 -4.10 -1.84 -12.99
C THR A 203 -4.07 -3.37 -13.08
N GLU A 204 -2.98 -4.03 -12.69
CA GLU A 204 -2.92 -5.48 -12.56
C GLU A 204 -3.84 -5.95 -11.43
N GLN A 205 -4.72 -6.91 -11.72
CA GLN A 205 -5.68 -7.44 -10.75
C GLN A 205 -5.13 -8.71 -10.10
N LEU A 206 -4.78 -8.61 -8.83
CA LEU A 206 -4.30 -9.73 -8.03
C LEU A 206 -5.46 -10.32 -7.22
N SER A 207 -5.98 -11.47 -7.66
CA SER A 207 -6.99 -12.25 -6.92
C SER A 207 -6.33 -13.04 -5.79
N LEU A 208 -6.37 -12.48 -4.58
CA LEU A 208 -5.87 -13.09 -3.35
C LEU A 208 -6.99 -13.83 -2.62
N PHE A 209 -6.66 -15.03 -2.11
CA PHE A 209 -7.53 -15.84 -1.27
C PHE A 209 -8.94 -16.08 -1.87
N SER A 210 -9.04 -16.08 -3.21
CA SER A 210 -10.29 -16.24 -3.98
C SER A 210 -11.41 -15.24 -3.70
N THR A 211 -11.18 -14.22 -2.86
CA THR A 211 -12.22 -13.33 -2.30
C THR A 211 -11.83 -11.87 -2.15
N LEU A 212 -10.56 -11.56 -2.38
CA LEU A 212 -10.02 -10.22 -2.34
C LEU A 212 -9.23 -9.99 -3.62
N ASP A 213 -9.70 -9.09 -4.46
CA ASP A 213 -8.89 -8.55 -5.54
C ASP A 213 -8.19 -7.28 -5.06
N VAL A 214 -6.89 -7.19 -5.32
CA VAL A 214 -6.10 -6.01 -5.03
C VAL A 214 -5.60 -5.43 -6.35
N VAL A 215 -5.78 -4.13 -6.54
CA VAL A 215 -5.39 -3.41 -7.77
C VAL A 215 -4.69 -2.11 -7.40
N PRO A 216 -3.42 -1.90 -7.83
CA PRO A 216 -2.72 -0.63 -7.66
C PRO A 216 -3.06 0.34 -8.80
N TYR A 217 -3.34 1.59 -8.46
CA TYR A 217 -3.52 2.70 -9.41
C TYR A 217 -2.47 3.78 -9.15
N SER A 218 -2.01 4.49 -10.18
CA SER A 218 -1.01 5.56 -9.98
C SER A 218 -1.52 6.62 -9.00
N SER A 219 -0.67 7.05 -8.06
CA SER A 219 -0.99 8.14 -7.13
C SER A 219 -0.47 9.51 -7.59
N GLY A 220 0.39 9.57 -8.62
CA GLY A 220 0.98 10.82 -9.11
C GLY A 220 2.10 11.40 -8.26
N TYR A 221 2.50 10.76 -7.17
CA TYR A 221 3.44 11.33 -6.20
C TYR A 221 4.93 11.10 -6.55
N SER A 222 5.31 9.85 -6.85
CA SER A 222 6.68 9.48 -7.23
C SER A 222 6.64 8.30 -8.21
N LEU A 223 7.77 7.97 -8.86
CA LEU A 223 7.83 6.76 -9.70
C LEU A 223 7.41 5.52 -8.91
N GLY A 224 6.47 4.77 -9.48
CA GLY A 224 5.90 3.56 -8.87
C GLY A 224 4.86 3.83 -7.78
N SER A 225 4.67 5.06 -7.31
CA SER A 225 3.72 5.31 -6.22
C SER A 225 2.29 4.97 -6.64
N CYS A 226 1.53 4.37 -5.73
CA CYS A 226 0.20 3.87 -6.02
C CYS A 226 -0.79 4.10 -4.87
N ASN A 227 -2.06 4.11 -5.24
CA ASN A 227 -3.21 3.99 -4.36
C ASN A 227 -3.82 2.61 -4.55
N TRP A 228 -4.25 1.99 -3.46
CA TRP A 228 -4.72 0.61 -3.47
C TRP A 228 -6.24 0.53 -3.52
N LEU A 229 -6.75 -0.22 -4.49
CA LEU A 229 -8.15 -0.61 -4.56
C LEU A 229 -8.30 -2.06 -4.11
N LEU A 230 -9.01 -2.24 -3.00
CA LEU A 230 -9.44 -3.56 -2.52
C LEU A 230 -10.86 -3.80 -3.03
N LYS A 231 -11.04 -4.80 -3.89
CA LYS A 231 -12.36 -5.25 -4.32
C LYS A 231 -12.66 -6.57 -3.62
N THR A 232 -13.73 -6.55 -2.85
CA THR A 232 -14.41 -7.77 -2.41
C THR A 232 -15.56 -8.06 -3.36
N SER A 233 -16.27 -9.17 -3.17
CA SER A 233 -17.46 -9.52 -3.97
C SER A 233 -18.57 -8.46 -4.00
N PHE A 234 -18.53 -7.47 -3.09
CA PHE A 234 -19.61 -6.48 -2.90
C PHE A 234 -19.14 -5.04 -2.82
N LYS A 235 -17.95 -4.87 -2.24
CA LYS A 235 -17.49 -3.56 -1.79
C LYS A 235 -16.14 -3.26 -2.38
N ARG A 236 -15.98 -2.01 -2.78
CA ARG A 236 -14.76 -1.41 -3.29
C ARG A 236 -14.24 -0.43 -2.25
N ILE A 237 -13.08 -0.73 -1.69
CA ILE A 237 -12.44 0.05 -0.64
C ILE A 237 -11.16 0.63 -1.22
N VAL A 238 -11.00 1.95 -1.15
CA VAL A 238 -9.88 2.67 -1.72
C VAL A 238 -9.01 3.24 -0.61
N PHE A 239 -7.70 2.98 -0.69
CA PHE A 239 -6.70 3.62 0.15
C PHE A 239 -5.93 4.63 -0.69
N LEU A 240 -6.17 5.91 -0.43
CA LEU A 240 -5.36 7.02 -0.93
C LEU A 240 -4.22 7.26 0.05
N SER A 241 -3.00 7.02 -0.40
CA SER A 241 -1.78 7.37 0.33
C SER A 241 -1.24 8.70 -0.20
N HIS A 242 0.07 8.92 -0.13
CA HIS A 242 0.75 10.05 -0.77
C HIS A 242 0.36 10.13 -2.26
N SER A 243 -0.45 11.14 -2.57
CA SER A 243 -1.01 11.39 -3.91
C SER A 243 -0.73 12.83 -4.32
N SER A 244 -0.68 13.11 -5.61
CA SER A 244 -0.41 14.45 -6.14
C SER A 244 -1.30 14.80 -7.34
N LEU A 245 -1.63 16.09 -7.50
CA LEU A 245 -2.36 16.62 -8.66
C LEU A 245 -1.45 17.22 -9.75
N TYR A 246 -0.13 17.29 -9.53
CA TYR A 246 0.80 17.93 -10.48
C TYR A 246 1.15 16.98 -11.64
N ALA A 247 0.32 16.97 -12.68
CA ALA A 247 0.46 16.09 -13.85
C ALA A 247 1.68 16.38 -14.75
N ASN A 248 2.35 17.52 -14.58
CA ASN A 248 3.54 17.94 -15.34
C ASN A 248 4.86 17.35 -14.79
N LEU A 249 4.84 16.81 -13.57
CA LEU A 249 6.00 16.13 -12.97
C LEU A 249 6.25 14.77 -13.64
N HIS A 250 7.42 14.19 -13.38
CA HIS A 250 7.83 12.93 -14.01
C HIS A 250 6.90 11.72 -13.82
N PRO A 251 6.23 11.49 -12.67
CA PRO A 251 5.42 10.29 -12.47
C PRO A 251 4.16 10.26 -13.34
N ALA A 252 3.61 9.07 -13.59
CA ALA A 252 2.28 8.94 -14.17
C ALA A 252 1.25 9.70 -13.29
N PRO A 253 0.32 10.47 -13.85
CA PRO A 253 -0.62 11.28 -13.07
C PRO A 253 -1.52 10.41 -12.17
N LEU A 254 -2.10 11.03 -11.13
CA LEU A 254 -3.09 10.38 -10.27
C LEU A 254 -4.24 9.80 -11.11
N ASP A 255 -4.43 8.48 -11.05
CA ASP A 255 -5.50 7.83 -11.77
C ASP A 255 -6.81 7.90 -10.98
N HIS A 256 -7.67 8.83 -11.39
CA HIS A 256 -8.97 9.05 -10.76
C HIS A 256 -9.98 7.91 -10.99
N ALA A 257 -9.73 6.97 -11.91
CA ALA A 257 -10.62 5.83 -12.14
C ALA A 257 -10.76 4.94 -10.90
N ILE A 258 -9.79 4.97 -9.97
CA ILE A 258 -9.84 4.24 -8.70
C ILE A 258 -11.06 4.60 -7.86
N LEU A 259 -11.51 5.86 -7.93
CA LEU A 259 -12.60 6.40 -7.10
C LEU A 259 -13.99 5.99 -7.59
N LYS A 260 -14.12 5.59 -8.86
CA LYS A 260 -15.41 5.25 -9.46
C LYS A 260 -16.03 4.04 -8.78
N GLY A 261 -17.21 4.21 -8.20
CA GLY A 261 -17.96 3.14 -7.52
C GLY A 261 -17.31 2.66 -6.21
N ALA A 262 -16.42 3.44 -5.60
CA ALA A 262 -15.89 3.14 -4.27
C ALA A 262 -17.00 3.26 -3.20
N ASP A 263 -17.08 2.30 -2.29
CA ASP A 263 -18.00 2.33 -1.15
C ASP A 263 -17.34 2.95 0.10
N ALA A 264 -16.02 2.81 0.23
CA ALA A 264 -15.23 3.47 1.25
C ALA A 264 -13.93 4.02 0.67
N ILE A 265 -13.58 5.26 1.05
CA ILE A 265 -12.30 5.90 0.70
C ILE A 265 -11.60 6.29 2.00
N ILE A 266 -10.40 5.76 2.19
CA ILE A 266 -9.50 6.08 3.29
C ILE A 266 -8.41 6.99 2.74
N VAL A 267 -8.24 8.15 3.35
CA VAL A 267 -7.26 9.15 2.95
C VAL A 267 -6.16 9.22 4.00
N GLY A 268 -4.91 9.05 3.59
CA GLY A 268 -3.69 9.25 4.38
C GLY A 268 -2.64 10.04 3.60
N GLY A 269 -1.50 10.35 4.24
CA GLY A 269 -0.37 10.98 3.56
C GLY A 269 -0.65 12.38 2.99
N LEU A 270 -1.47 13.19 3.69
CA LEU A 270 -1.75 14.56 3.30
C LEU A 270 -0.63 15.53 3.72
N THR A 271 -0.53 16.65 3.02
CA THR A 271 0.34 17.78 3.41
C THR A 271 -0.03 18.28 4.81
N GLN A 272 0.97 18.51 5.66
CA GLN A 272 0.74 19.13 6.96
C GLN A 272 0.45 20.64 6.80
N PRO A 273 -0.61 21.18 7.42
CA PRO A 273 -0.95 22.59 7.31
C PRO A 273 0.11 23.46 7.98
N SER A 274 0.88 24.21 7.18
CA SER A 274 1.89 25.14 7.70
C SER A 274 1.36 26.58 7.71
N GLU A 275 1.82 27.41 8.65
CA GLU A 275 1.38 28.82 8.74
C GLU A 275 1.83 29.68 7.54
N LYS A 276 2.76 29.17 6.71
CA LYS A 276 3.31 29.82 5.52
C LYS A 276 3.00 29.01 4.25
N ASP A 277 1.81 28.42 4.14
CA ASP A 277 1.41 27.59 2.99
C ASP A 277 1.45 28.40 1.68
N SER A 278 2.60 28.37 1.00
CA SER A 278 2.73 28.74 -0.40
C SER A 278 2.42 27.53 -1.27
N SER A 279 1.70 27.72 -2.37
CA SER A 279 1.54 26.67 -3.37
C SER A 279 2.90 26.14 -3.83
N PHE A 280 2.95 24.85 -4.21
CA PHE A 280 4.15 24.22 -4.77
C PHE A 280 4.79 25.07 -5.87
N GLU A 281 4.00 25.57 -6.83
CA GLU A 281 4.50 26.40 -7.93
C GLU A 281 5.17 27.70 -7.46
N ARG A 282 4.62 28.34 -6.41
CA ARG A 282 5.23 29.53 -5.83
C ARG A 282 6.53 29.18 -5.08
N ALA A 283 6.55 28.07 -4.35
CA ALA A 283 7.74 27.60 -3.65
C ALA A 283 8.85 27.21 -4.65
N LYS A 284 8.52 26.46 -5.71
CA LYS A 284 9.42 26.11 -6.81
C LYS A 284 9.98 27.35 -7.52
N SER A 285 9.14 28.35 -7.81
CA SER A 285 9.61 29.61 -8.41
C SER A 285 10.61 30.33 -7.50
N ARG A 286 10.38 30.35 -6.19
CA ARG A 286 11.33 30.92 -5.22
C ARG A 286 12.63 30.12 -5.14
N PHE A 287 12.55 28.80 -5.26
CA PHE A 287 13.71 27.91 -5.28
C PHE A 287 14.61 28.26 -6.48
N LEU A 288 14.05 28.29 -7.69
CA LEU A 288 14.77 28.61 -8.92
C LEU A 288 15.43 29.98 -8.85
N VAL A 289 14.69 31.00 -8.37
CA VAL A 289 15.22 32.36 -8.19
C VAL A 289 16.38 32.39 -7.19
N GLN A 290 16.27 31.66 -6.08
CA GLN A 290 17.30 31.67 -5.05
C GLN A 290 18.57 30.98 -5.53
N VAL A 291 18.46 29.82 -6.17
CA VAL A 291 19.62 29.11 -6.77
C VAL A 291 20.29 29.99 -7.81
N ALA A 292 19.52 30.60 -8.73
CA ALA A 292 20.10 31.47 -9.76
C ALA A 292 20.81 32.69 -9.17
N ARG A 293 20.27 33.33 -8.12
CA ARG A 293 20.93 34.46 -7.44
C ARG A 293 22.26 34.07 -6.81
N THR A 294 22.32 32.90 -6.17
CA THR A 294 23.55 32.36 -5.59
C THR A 294 24.61 32.14 -6.67
N ILE A 295 24.23 31.51 -7.77
CA ILE A 295 25.15 31.24 -8.89
C ILE A 295 25.59 32.51 -9.61
N GLN A 296 24.68 33.47 -9.86
CA GLN A 296 25.03 34.78 -10.45
C GLN A 296 25.99 35.59 -9.58
N SER A 297 25.97 35.34 -8.25
CA SER A 297 26.91 35.92 -7.31
C SER A 297 28.25 35.18 -7.27
N LEU A 298 28.46 34.18 -8.13
CA LEU A 298 29.65 33.32 -8.19
C LEU A 298 29.89 32.49 -6.92
N HIS A 299 28.82 31.98 -6.32
CA HIS A 299 28.85 31.16 -5.10
C HIS A 299 28.12 29.82 -5.28
N ASN A 300 28.32 28.90 -4.34
CA ASN A 300 27.80 27.54 -4.42
C ASN A 300 26.40 27.42 -3.78
N ALA A 301 25.55 26.60 -4.40
CA ALA A 301 24.22 26.28 -3.91
C ALA A 301 24.13 24.80 -3.51
N VAL A 302 23.90 24.53 -2.22
CA VAL A 302 23.58 23.20 -1.68
C VAL A 302 22.07 23.07 -1.62
N VAL A 303 21.52 21.97 -2.14
CA VAL A 303 20.10 21.64 -2.10
C VAL A 303 19.93 20.34 -1.32
N VAL A 304 19.28 20.42 -0.17
CA VAL A 304 19.00 19.27 0.70
C VAL A 304 17.73 18.59 0.20
N THR A 305 17.92 17.44 -0.44
CA THR A 305 16.88 16.56 -0.97
C THR A 305 17.41 15.14 -1.12
N PRO A 306 16.56 14.11 -0.94
CA PRO A 306 16.91 12.76 -1.37
C PRO A 306 17.37 12.73 -2.83
N ALA A 307 18.29 11.82 -3.16
CA ALA A 307 18.80 11.63 -4.52
C ALA A 307 17.79 10.96 -5.47
N SER A 308 16.50 10.92 -5.10
CA SER A 308 15.40 10.35 -5.88
C SER A 308 14.14 11.23 -5.76
N GLY A 309 13.20 11.07 -6.69
CA GLY A 309 11.94 11.81 -6.69
C GLY A 309 12.08 13.19 -7.34
N LEU A 310 11.75 14.26 -6.61
CA LEU A 310 11.60 15.60 -7.18
C LEU A 310 12.89 16.17 -7.80
N VAL A 311 14.06 15.69 -7.36
CA VAL A 311 15.36 16.07 -7.93
C VAL A 311 15.43 15.89 -9.45
N PHE A 312 14.75 14.88 -10.00
CA PHE A 312 14.73 14.61 -11.45
C PHE A 312 14.07 15.76 -12.23
N ASP A 313 12.98 16.31 -11.70
CA ASP A 313 12.28 17.44 -12.32
C ASP A 313 13.02 18.76 -12.09
N LEU A 314 13.55 18.97 -10.87
CA LEU A 314 14.24 20.21 -10.51
C LEU A 314 15.50 20.47 -11.34
N ILE A 315 16.23 19.41 -11.74
CA ILE A 315 17.36 19.55 -12.66
C ILE A 315 16.91 20.12 -14.01
N GLY A 316 15.80 19.62 -14.57
CA GLY A 316 15.24 20.13 -15.82
C GLY A 316 14.64 21.53 -15.68
N ASP A 317 13.98 21.82 -14.56
CA ASP A 317 13.44 23.15 -14.27
C ASP A 317 14.57 24.19 -14.13
N LEU A 318 15.68 23.84 -13.49
CA LEU A 318 16.88 24.69 -13.40
C LEU A 318 17.50 24.92 -14.78
N GLU A 319 17.63 23.89 -15.62
CA GLU A 319 18.15 24.03 -16.97
C GLU A 319 17.34 25.03 -17.80
N ASN A 320 16.02 24.89 -17.79
CA ASN A 320 15.11 25.79 -18.50
C ASN A 320 15.15 27.21 -17.94
N TYR A 321 15.18 27.35 -16.61
CA TYR A 321 15.25 28.65 -15.96
C TYR A 321 16.58 29.37 -16.23
N PHE A 322 17.71 28.65 -16.17
CA PHE A 322 19.04 29.21 -16.44
C PHE A 322 19.15 29.66 -17.89
N ARG A 323 18.64 28.86 -18.84
CA ARG A 323 18.58 29.22 -20.25
C ARG A 323 17.82 30.53 -20.46
N SER A 324 16.73 30.76 -19.71
CA SER A 324 15.96 32.02 -19.77
C SER A 324 16.73 33.24 -19.24
N LEU A 325 17.72 33.02 -18.37
CA LEU A 325 18.61 34.06 -17.81
C LEU A 325 19.90 34.24 -18.63
N GLY A 326 20.08 33.48 -19.73
CA GLY A 326 21.32 33.46 -20.50
C GLY A 326 22.48 32.74 -19.80
N LEU A 327 22.17 31.88 -18.82
CA LEU A 327 23.12 30.98 -18.16
C LEU A 327 22.98 29.58 -18.76
N GLU A 328 24.08 28.84 -18.80
CA GLU A 328 24.10 27.48 -19.32
C GLU A 328 24.55 26.49 -18.26
N ILE A 329 23.84 25.37 -18.16
CA ILE A 329 24.22 24.22 -17.33
C ILE A 329 25.12 23.32 -18.17
N GLY A 330 26.28 22.94 -17.64
CA GLY A 330 27.27 22.24 -18.45
C GLY A 330 28.62 22.05 -17.78
N HIS A 331 29.48 21.26 -18.40
CA HIS A 331 30.79 20.90 -17.87
C HIS A 331 31.92 21.85 -18.33
N GLU A 332 31.65 22.86 -19.14
CA GLU A 332 32.67 23.82 -19.57
C GLU A 332 32.90 24.95 -18.54
N LYS A 333 34.07 25.61 -18.57
CA LYS A 333 34.46 26.62 -17.56
C LYS A 333 33.47 27.79 -17.38
N HIS A 334 32.73 28.16 -18.43
CA HIS A 334 31.77 29.26 -18.40
C HIS A 334 30.34 28.80 -18.06
N GLN A 335 30.14 27.49 -17.90
CA GLN A 335 28.87 26.87 -17.62
C GLN A 335 28.79 26.47 -16.13
N VAL A 336 27.59 26.19 -15.65
CA VAL A 336 27.34 25.83 -14.26
C VAL A 336 27.18 24.32 -14.16
N PRO A 337 28.03 23.59 -13.42
CA PRO A 337 27.88 22.16 -13.25
C PRO A 337 26.88 21.85 -12.13
N ILE A 338 26.18 20.73 -12.26
CA ILE A 338 25.34 20.15 -11.22
C ILE A 338 26.00 18.87 -10.71
N TYR A 339 26.07 18.72 -9.39
CA TYR A 339 26.44 17.46 -8.77
C TYR A 339 25.28 16.89 -7.97
N VAL A 340 25.13 15.56 -7.98
CA VAL A 340 24.17 14.84 -7.14
C VAL A 340 24.95 13.91 -6.22
N ALA A 341 25.03 14.25 -4.94
CA ALA A 341 25.91 13.59 -3.99
C ALA A 341 25.13 12.67 -3.04
N SER A 342 25.34 11.37 -3.21
CA SER A 342 24.75 10.29 -2.41
C SER A 342 25.35 8.96 -2.86
N PRO A 343 25.49 7.95 -1.96
CA PRO A 343 25.96 6.61 -2.33
C PRO A 343 25.09 5.95 -3.41
N ILE A 344 23.83 6.38 -3.53
CA ILE A 344 22.87 5.85 -4.50
C ILE A 344 22.62 6.77 -5.70
N ALA A 345 23.27 7.94 -5.77
CA ALA A 345 22.99 8.96 -6.79
C ALA A 345 23.04 8.41 -8.22
N ASP A 346 24.12 7.72 -8.57
CA ASP A 346 24.32 7.16 -9.92
C ASP A 346 23.23 6.12 -10.27
N ARG A 347 22.93 5.20 -9.34
CA ARG A 347 21.90 4.17 -9.52
C ARG A 347 20.51 4.79 -9.65
N SER A 348 20.18 5.75 -8.79
CA SER A 348 18.89 6.44 -8.79
C SER A 348 18.64 7.20 -10.09
N LEU A 349 19.60 8.03 -10.52
CA LEU A 349 19.49 8.83 -11.75
C LEU A 349 19.37 7.97 -13.01
N LYS A 350 20.16 6.88 -13.10
CA LYS A 350 20.08 5.93 -14.23
C LYS A 350 18.77 5.16 -14.22
N TYR A 351 18.35 4.68 -13.06
CA TYR A 351 17.10 3.92 -12.93
C TYR A 351 15.88 4.75 -13.32
N ALA A 352 15.85 6.04 -12.94
CA ALA A 352 14.79 6.95 -13.34
C ALA A 352 14.56 6.99 -14.87
N ASN A 353 15.63 7.01 -15.67
CA ASN A 353 15.52 7.07 -17.14
C ASN A 353 15.05 5.77 -17.80
N ILE A 354 15.13 4.63 -17.12
CA ILE A 354 14.64 3.35 -17.66
C ILE A 354 13.20 3.05 -17.22
N CYS A 355 12.62 3.81 -16.28
CA CYS A 355 11.24 3.64 -15.79
C CYS A 355 10.19 4.43 -16.59
N GLY A 356 10.39 4.64 -17.89
CA GLY A 356 9.49 5.49 -18.69
C GLY A 356 8.05 4.96 -18.77
N GLU A 357 7.81 3.66 -18.53
CA GLU A 357 6.48 3.07 -18.43
C GLU A 357 5.69 3.50 -17.18
N TRP A 358 6.37 4.10 -16.20
CA TRP A 358 5.79 4.60 -14.95
C TRP A 358 5.62 6.13 -14.94
N MET A 359 5.88 6.79 -16.08
CA MET A 359 5.87 8.25 -16.21
C MET A 359 4.58 8.79 -16.83
N ASN A 360 4.45 10.12 -16.80
CA ASN A 360 3.39 10.80 -17.55
C ASN A 360 3.48 10.52 -19.06
N SER A 361 2.37 10.75 -19.78
CA SER A 361 2.27 10.44 -21.20
C SER A 361 3.34 11.13 -22.04
N GLY A 362 3.65 12.40 -21.77
CA GLY A 362 4.64 13.16 -22.52
C GLY A 362 6.05 12.56 -22.45
N ARG A 363 6.44 12.02 -21.31
CA ARG A 363 7.74 11.34 -21.12
C ARG A 363 7.70 9.89 -21.57
N HIS A 364 6.55 9.23 -21.41
CA HIS A 364 6.32 7.88 -21.92
C HIS A 364 6.48 7.82 -23.44
N ASP A 365 5.97 8.80 -24.17
CA ASP A 365 6.07 8.88 -25.64
C ASP A 365 7.52 9.00 -26.12
N LEU A 366 8.43 9.56 -25.30
CA LEU A 366 9.86 9.65 -25.61
C LEU A 366 10.56 8.29 -25.63
N LEU A 367 9.99 7.25 -25.02
CA LEU A 367 10.56 5.89 -25.06
C LEU A 367 10.61 5.31 -26.48
N TYR A 368 9.78 5.81 -27.39
CA TYR A 368 9.79 5.41 -28.80
C TYR A 368 10.75 6.24 -29.65
N MET A 369 11.45 7.20 -29.03
CA MET A 369 12.45 8.06 -29.66
C MET A 369 13.85 7.77 -29.08
N PRO A 370 14.93 8.09 -29.80
CA PRO A 370 16.29 8.01 -29.28
C PRO A 370 16.60 9.20 -28.36
N GLN A 371 15.70 9.49 -27.42
CA GLN A 371 15.82 10.60 -26.46
C GLN A 371 15.57 10.06 -25.05
N MET A 372 16.31 10.58 -24.09
CA MET A 372 16.08 10.25 -22.68
C MET A 372 14.73 10.85 -22.20
N PRO A 373 13.90 10.10 -21.44
CA PRO A 373 12.63 10.61 -20.92
C PRO A 373 12.79 11.78 -19.93
N LEU A 374 13.94 11.86 -19.26
CA LEU A 374 14.25 12.88 -18.26
C LEU A 374 15.47 13.69 -18.67
N THR A 375 15.40 15.01 -18.49
CA THR A 375 16.45 15.95 -18.87
C THR A 375 17.82 15.61 -18.28
N HIS A 376 17.85 15.13 -17.03
CA HIS A 376 19.11 14.78 -16.38
C HIS A 376 19.85 13.64 -17.09
N GLY A 377 19.15 12.77 -17.84
CA GLY A 377 19.79 11.70 -18.61
C GLY A 377 20.74 12.23 -19.68
N GLU A 378 20.31 13.23 -20.45
CA GLU A 378 21.18 13.88 -21.44
C GLU A 378 22.29 14.71 -20.78
N LEU A 379 21.97 15.43 -19.70
CA LEU A 379 22.95 16.22 -18.96
C LEU A 379 24.04 15.34 -18.32
N MET A 380 23.71 14.12 -17.89
CA MET A 380 24.71 13.14 -17.45
C MET A 380 25.62 12.70 -18.59
N ARG A 381 25.05 12.47 -19.79
CA ARG A 381 25.83 12.09 -20.98
C ARG A 381 26.83 13.18 -21.40
N THR A 382 26.49 14.45 -21.20
CA THR A 382 27.38 15.58 -21.48
C THR A 382 28.29 15.95 -20.32
N GLY A 383 28.25 15.24 -19.18
CA GLY A 383 29.00 15.58 -17.96
C GLY A 383 28.52 16.85 -17.24
N ALA A 384 27.36 17.40 -17.62
CA ALA A 384 26.77 18.59 -17.02
C ALA A 384 26.15 18.30 -15.64
N VAL A 385 25.66 17.07 -15.46
CA VAL A 385 25.19 16.52 -14.18
C VAL A 385 26.08 15.33 -13.84
N GLU A 386 26.76 15.37 -12.69
CA GLU A 386 27.67 14.31 -12.27
C GLU A 386 27.27 13.73 -10.90
N PRO A 387 27.08 12.39 -10.79
CA PRO A 387 26.82 11.75 -9.51
C PRO A 387 28.10 11.61 -8.70
N ILE A 388 28.05 11.99 -7.42
CA ILE A 388 29.14 11.80 -6.45
C ILE A 388 28.73 10.65 -5.51
N THR A 389 29.31 9.47 -5.74
CA THR A 389 29.01 8.23 -4.98
C THR A 389 30.02 7.90 -3.89
N SER A 390 31.17 8.58 -3.87
CA SER A 390 32.16 8.54 -2.79
C SER A 390 32.87 9.88 -2.69
N LEU A 391 32.81 10.51 -1.51
CA LEU A 391 33.51 11.78 -1.26
C LEU A 391 35.02 11.62 -1.47
N GLU A 392 35.60 10.53 -0.99
CA GLU A 392 37.05 10.31 -1.03
C GLU A 392 37.58 10.17 -2.46
N ALA A 393 36.89 9.38 -3.28
CA ALA A 393 37.24 9.24 -4.70
C ALA A 393 37.15 10.59 -5.42
N SER A 394 36.13 11.39 -5.11
CA SER A 394 35.93 12.72 -5.72
C SER A 394 36.95 13.75 -5.23
N ILE A 395 37.35 13.71 -3.96
CA ILE A 395 38.35 14.63 -3.37
C ILE A 395 39.78 14.26 -3.82
N LEU A 396 40.10 12.96 -3.93
CA LEU A 396 41.43 12.46 -4.30
C LEU A 396 41.71 12.48 -5.80
N SER A 397 40.67 12.50 -6.63
CA SER A 397 40.85 12.74 -8.07
C SER A 397 41.28 14.19 -8.30
N GLU A 398 42.28 14.43 -9.16
CA GLU A 398 42.76 15.77 -9.54
C GLU A 398 41.67 16.65 -10.24
N HIS A 399 40.43 16.16 -10.35
CA HIS A 399 39.24 16.90 -10.74
C HIS A 399 38.60 17.54 -9.51
N THR A 400 39.18 18.65 -9.04
CA THR A 400 38.54 19.50 -8.02
C THR A 400 37.14 19.88 -8.50
N MET A 401 36.13 19.61 -7.67
CA MET A 401 34.74 19.96 -7.93
C MET A 401 34.66 21.44 -8.35
N ARG A 402 34.17 21.73 -9.57
CA ARG A 402 34.24 23.10 -10.09
C ARG A 402 33.24 24.00 -9.38
N GLU A 403 33.69 25.18 -8.98
CA GLU A 403 32.87 26.25 -8.41
C GLU A 403 32.78 27.45 -9.38
N PRO A 404 31.65 28.18 -9.45
CA PRO A 404 30.41 27.95 -8.70
C PRO A 404 29.62 26.74 -9.22
N CYS A 405 28.95 26.02 -8.32
CA CYS A 405 28.13 24.85 -8.67
C CYS A 405 26.85 24.72 -7.87
N ILE A 406 25.99 23.81 -8.36
CA ILE A 406 24.77 23.38 -7.68
C ILE A 406 24.99 21.94 -7.22
N VAL A 407 24.76 21.65 -5.95
CA VAL A 407 24.88 20.31 -5.39
C VAL A 407 23.58 19.87 -4.76
N PHE A 408 22.99 18.80 -5.25
CA PHE A 408 21.89 18.10 -4.58
C PHE A 408 22.47 17.03 -3.66
N THR A 409 22.17 17.06 -2.36
CA THR A 409 22.80 16.15 -1.40
C THR A 409 21.96 15.91 -0.16
N GLY A 410 21.80 14.63 0.19
CA GLY A 410 21.22 14.14 1.45
C GLY A 410 19.82 14.63 1.77
N ASP A 411 19.15 13.99 2.72
CA ASP A 411 17.93 14.55 3.29
C ASP A 411 18.16 15.06 4.72
N SER A 412 17.10 15.60 5.29
CA SER A 412 17.14 16.24 6.61
C SER A 412 17.48 15.27 7.75
N THR A 413 17.38 13.95 7.54
CA THR A 413 17.71 12.93 8.55
C THR A 413 19.21 12.72 8.70
N CYS A 414 19.99 13.09 7.66
CA CYS A 414 21.44 12.93 7.62
C CYS A 414 22.17 14.28 7.73
N LEU A 415 21.55 15.34 8.29
CA LEU A 415 22.14 16.69 8.33
C LEU A 415 23.58 16.75 8.89
N GLN A 416 23.87 15.90 9.87
CA GLN A 416 25.15 15.86 10.59
C GLN A 416 26.09 14.74 10.08
N LYS A 417 25.68 13.97 9.05
CA LYS A 417 26.44 12.83 8.53
C LYS A 417 26.53 12.86 7.00
N GLY A 418 27.52 12.14 6.45
CA GLY A 418 27.67 11.97 5.01
C GLY A 418 27.94 13.28 4.25
N TYR A 419 27.45 13.32 3.01
CA TYR A 419 27.75 14.36 2.02
C TYR A 419 27.30 15.74 2.45
N LEU A 420 26.09 15.86 3.00
CA LEU A 420 25.55 17.15 3.41
C LEU A 420 26.42 17.81 4.50
N SER A 421 26.79 17.05 5.53
CA SER A 421 27.69 17.54 6.58
C SER A 421 29.03 18.02 6.01
N TRP A 422 29.61 17.24 5.08
CA TRP A 422 30.85 17.60 4.41
C TRP A 422 30.73 18.92 3.63
N PHE A 423 29.69 19.10 2.80
CA PHE A 423 29.49 20.34 2.05
C PHE A 423 29.24 21.54 2.96
N LEU A 424 28.49 21.36 4.04
CA LEU A 424 28.24 22.42 5.01
C LEU A 424 29.55 22.87 5.69
N GLN A 425 30.43 21.95 6.05
CA GLN A 425 31.75 22.25 6.63
C GLN A 425 32.70 22.86 5.60
N HIS A 426 32.76 22.30 4.39
CA HIS A 426 33.67 22.75 3.34
C HIS A 426 33.36 24.18 2.85
N TRP A 427 32.08 24.57 2.86
CA TRP A 427 31.60 25.86 2.37
C TRP A 427 31.17 26.83 3.46
N GLU A 428 31.54 26.55 4.71
CA GLU A 428 31.12 27.32 5.87
C GLU A 428 31.67 28.76 5.90
N HIS A 429 32.69 29.07 5.10
CA HIS A 429 33.42 30.34 5.16
C HIS A 429 32.72 31.52 4.46
N SER A 430 31.74 31.28 3.59
CA SER A 430 31.06 32.33 2.81
C SER A 430 29.56 32.40 3.10
N GLU A 431 29.08 33.59 3.50
CA GLU A 431 27.64 33.90 3.71
C GLU A 431 26.85 33.93 2.40
N LEU A 432 27.55 34.00 1.27
CA LEU A 432 26.93 34.04 -0.06
C LEU A 432 26.67 32.63 -0.61
N ASN A 433 27.35 31.60 -0.08
CA ASN A 433 26.95 30.22 -0.30
C ASN A 433 25.57 29.99 0.34
N THR A 434 24.72 29.24 -0.35
CA THR A 434 23.33 29.04 0.09
C THR A 434 23.04 27.56 0.24
N CYS A 435 22.46 27.18 1.39
CA CYS A 435 21.89 25.86 1.62
C CYS A 435 20.36 25.95 1.60
N LEU A 436 19.72 25.25 0.67
CA LEU A 436 18.27 25.21 0.51
C LEU A 436 17.70 23.87 0.99
N CYS A 437 16.90 23.90 2.06
CA CYS A 437 16.19 22.72 2.53
C CYS A 437 14.80 22.65 1.88
N ILE A 438 14.63 21.71 0.93
CA ILE A 438 13.40 21.56 0.16
C ILE A 438 12.52 20.38 0.56
N ASP A 439 13.04 19.48 1.39
CA ASP A 439 12.28 18.36 1.95
C ASP A 439 11.12 18.86 2.86
N PRO A 440 9.85 18.46 2.59
CA PRO A 440 8.70 18.92 3.36
C PRO A 440 8.70 18.41 4.81
N ASP A 441 9.23 17.22 5.05
CA ASP A 441 9.21 16.57 6.37
C ASP A 441 10.40 17.03 7.25
N SER A 442 11.24 17.92 6.70
CA SER A 442 12.39 18.50 7.37
C SER A 442 11.99 19.37 8.58
N PRO A 443 12.62 19.22 9.76
CA PRO A 443 12.18 19.91 10.98
C PRO A 443 12.27 21.43 10.86
N ALA A 444 11.31 22.17 11.40
CA ALA A 444 11.29 23.64 11.30
C ALA A 444 12.53 24.31 11.92
N GLN A 445 13.15 23.66 12.91
CA GLN A 445 14.33 24.12 13.66
C GLN A 445 15.67 23.71 13.00
N LEU A 446 15.69 23.33 11.71
CA LEU A 446 16.93 22.94 11.02
C LEU A 446 18.07 23.95 11.17
N GLN A 447 17.76 25.24 11.18
CA GLN A 447 18.76 26.31 11.37
C GLN A 447 19.46 26.23 12.74
N GLU A 448 18.78 25.71 13.77
CA GLU A 448 19.36 25.50 15.11
C GLU A 448 20.23 24.24 15.18
N LYS A 449 20.04 23.30 14.24
CA LYS A 449 20.78 22.02 14.17
C LYS A 449 22.05 22.10 13.32
N ILE A 450 22.20 23.13 12.50
CA ILE A 450 23.43 23.38 11.75
C ILE A 450 24.42 24.05 12.72
N PRO A 451 25.68 23.58 12.82
CA PRO A 451 26.64 24.13 13.76
C PRO A 451 26.74 25.65 13.65
N ALA A 452 26.65 26.36 14.79
CA ALA A 452 26.63 27.82 14.86
C ALA A 452 27.90 28.51 14.32
N HIS A 453 28.92 27.74 13.95
CA HIS A 453 30.20 28.22 13.43
C HIS A 453 30.17 28.54 11.93
N GLY A 454 29.20 28.00 11.18
CA GLY A 454 29.10 28.19 9.73
C GLY A 454 28.37 29.48 9.34
N LYS A 455 28.96 30.22 8.39
CA LYS A 455 28.38 31.45 7.83
C LYS A 455 27.39 31.21 6.70
N ILE A 456 27.28 29.98 6.20
CA ILE A 456 26.42 29.63 5.06
C ILE A 456 24.96 30.06 5.28
N ASN A 457 24.34 30.64 4.25
CA ASN A 457 22.96 31.10 4.34
C ASN A 457 21.99 29.91 4.17
N VAL A 458 21.28 29.53 5.24
CA VAL A 458 20.36 28.38 5.24
C VAL A 458 18.92 28.85 5.07
N ILE A 459 18.25 28.37 4.01
CA ILE A 459 16.89 28.75 3.66
C ILE A 459 16.01 27.49 3.62
N ARG A 460 14.96 27.47 4.45
CA ARG A 460 13.92 26.43 4.39
C ARG A 460 12.83 26.82 3.39
N LEU A 461 12.61 25.97 2.39
CA LEU A 461 11.65 26.16 1.32
C LEU A 461 11.04 24.80 0.90
N PRO A 462 10.15 24.24 1.72
CA PRO A 462 9.61 22.90 1.48
C PRO A 462 8.84 22.86 0.15
N LEU A 463 9.15 21.86 -0.67
CA LEU A 463 8.47 21.57 -1.93
C LEU A 463 7.58 20.35 -1.76
N ASP A 464 6.38 20.58 -1.23
CA ASP A 464 5.40 19.51 -1.01
C ASP A 464 4.46 19.38 -2.22
N THR A 465 4.41 18.18 -2.80
CA THR A 465 3.52 17.83 -3.91
C THR A 465 2.30 17.04 -3.45
N ARG A 466 2.22 16.67 -2.16
CA ARG A 466 1.12 15.85 -1.61
C ARG A 466 -0.21 16.60 -1.67
N LEU A 467 -1.30 15.84 -1.77
CA LEU A 467 -2.65 16.38 -1.64
C LEU A 467 -2.80 17.15 -0.33
N LYS A 468 -3.50 18.27 -0.41
CA LYS A 468 -3.98 18.97 0.77
C LYS A 468 -5.37 18.48 1.11
N LEU A 469 -5.75 18.69 2.37
CA LEU A 469 -7.09 18.38 2.83
C LEU A 469 -8.16 19.12 1.99
N GLU A 470 -7.90 20.37 1.61
CA GLU A 470 -8.78 21.21 0.78
C GLU A 470 -9.02 20.68 -0.64
N ASP A 471 -8.15 19.82 -1.17
CA ASP A 471 -8.31 19.25 -2.51
C ASP A 471 -9.34 18.10 -2.53
N ILE A 472 -9.55 17.44 -1.39
CA ILE A 472 -10.38 16.24 -1.29
C ILE A 472 -11.83 16.47 -1.76
N PRO A 473 -12.57 17.49 -1.28
CA PRO A 473 -13.95 17.70 -1.73
C PRO A 473 -14.06 17.87 -3.25
N SER A 474 -13.12 18.60 -3.87
CA SER A 474 -13.10 18.84 -5.32
C SER A 474 -12.85 17.56 -6.11
N ILE A 475 -11.91 16.72 -5.67
CA ILE A 475 -11.61 15.42 -6.30
C ILE A 475 -12.82 14.49 -6.19
N LEU A 476 -13.42 14.40 -5.00
CA LEU A 476 -14.60 13.58 -4.79
C LEU A 476 -15.78 14.07 -5.63
N GLN A 477 -15.98 15.39 -5.73
CA GLN A 477 -17.04 15.98 -6.53
C GLN A 477 -16.91 15.67 -8.03
N MET A 478 -15.68 15.55 -8.52
CA MET A 478 -15.45 15.31 -9.94
C MET A 478 -15.47 13.82 -10.31
N TYR A 479 -15.02 12.93 -9.41
CA TYR A 479 -14.70 11.55 -9.76
C TYR A 479 -15.42 10.47 -8.93
N TRP A 480 -16.00 10.82 -7.79
CA TRP A 480 -16.74 9.89 -6.94
C TRP A 480 -18.26 10.01 -7.07
N HIS A 481 -18.79 10.91 -7.90
CA HIS A 481 -20.25 11.00 -8.12
C HIS A 481 -20.77 9.81 -8.95
N GLU A 482 -21.84 9.17 -8.49
CA GLU A 482 -22.69 8.31 -9.32
C GLU A 482 -24.13 8.84 -9.25
N GLU A 483 -24.91 8.59 -10.30
CA GLU A 483 -26.31 9.02 -10.42
C GLU A 483 -27.26 8.30 -9.44
N ASN A 484 -26.80 7.21 -8.78
CA ASN A 484 -27.60 6.46 -7.83
C ASN A 484 -27.45 7.02 -6.40
N GLU A 485 -28.39 7.88 -6.00
CA GLU A 485 -28.46 8.55 -4.68
C GLU A 485 -28.61 7.60 -3.47
N GLN A 486 -28.76 6.28 -3.68
CA GLN A 486 -29.13 5.31 -2.64
C GLN A 486 -27.97 4.48 -2.05
N LYS A 487 -26.71 4.75 -2.41
CA LYS A 487 -25.57 4.01 -1.83
C LYS A 487 -24.99 4.72 -0.60
N ASP A 488 -24.92 4.00 0.51
CA ASP A 488 -24.14 4.40 1.70
C ASP A 488 -22.65 4.43 1.34
N ARG A 489 -22.03 5.59 1.52
CA ARG A 489 -20.63 5.83 1.19
C ARG A 489 -19.87 6.34 2.40
N HIS A 490 -18.63 5.89 2.57
CA HIS A 490 -17.82 6.29 3.72
C HIS A 490 -16.53 6.98 3.28
N LEU A 491 -16.31 8.19 3.78
CA LEU A 491 -15.05 8.90 3.62
C LEU A 491 -14.34 8.95 4.97
N ILE A 492 -13.10 8.49 5.03
CA ILE A 492 -12.30 8.44 6.25
C ILE A 492 -11.09 9.34 6.07
N ILE A 493 -11.00 10.41 6.86
CA ILE A 493 -9.96 11.44 6.75
C ILE A 493 -9.25 11.65 8.09
N PRO A 494 -7.97 12.05 8.10
CA PRO A 494 -7.23 12.27 9.33
C PRO A 494 -7.68 13.54 10.04
N LYS A 495 -7.55 13.58 11.36
CA LYS A 495 -7.82 14.77 12.17
C LYS A 495 -6.72 15.81 12.02
N ILE A 496 -6.83 16.60 10.96
CA ILE A 496 -5.94 17.74 10.64
C ILE A 496 -6.75 19.05 10.71
N LYS A 497 -6.07 20.21 10.78
CA LYS A 497 -6.73 21.53 10.69
C LYS A 497 -7.61 21.59 9.43
N GLY A 498 -8.88 21.96 9.59
CA GLY A 498 -9.85 22.01 8.49
C GLY A 498 -10.73 20.76 8.32
N SER A 499 -10.43 19.65 9.03
CA SER A 499 -11.22 18.40 8.93
C SER A 499 -12.71 18.59 9.27
N GLY A 500 -13.01 19.39 10.31
CA GLY A 500 -14.40 19.70 10.66
C GLY A 500 -15.16 20.50 9.60
N LEU A 501 -14.47 21.30 8.78
CA LEU A 501 -15.10 22.02 7.67
C LEU A 501 -15.48 21.06 6.53
N ILE A 502 -14.62 20.09 6.23
CA ILE A 502 -14.92 19.07 5.21
C ILE A 502 -16.12 18.23 5.61
N GLN A 503 -16.22 17.86 6.88
CA GLN A 503 -17.38 17.14 7.41
C GLN A 503 -18.70 17.93 7.22
N GLN A 504 -18.64 19.26 7.18
CA GLN A 504 -19.80 20.13 6.92
C GLN A 504 -20.01 20.41 5.42
N GLN A 505 -18.94 20.44 4.61
CA GLN A 505 -19.01 20.70 3.17
C GLN A 505 -19.55 19.51 2.39
N ILE A 506 -19.18 18.29 2.79
CA ILE A 506 -19.68 17.06 2.18
C ILE A 506 -21.05 16.77 2.80
N LEU A 507 -22.09 17.37 2.22
CA LEU A 507 -23.50 17.16 2.56
C LEU A 507 -24.10 16.12 1.62
N GLY A 508 -24.77 15.09 2.15
CA GLY A 508 -25.45 14.06 1.35
C GLY A 508 -25.47 12.67 2.02
N SER A 509 -25.54 11.61 1.20
CA SER A 509 -25.50 10.19 1.61
C SER A 509 -24.12 9.69 2.04
N THR A 510 -23.08 10.52 1.92
CA THR A 510 -21.71 10.15 2.32
C THR A 510 -21.47 10.43 3.79
N GLN A 511 -21.15 9.40 4.56
CA GLN A 511 -20.70 9.51 5.94
C GLN A 511 -19.20 9.86 5.99
N VAL A 512 -18.87 11.02 6.56
CA VAL A 512 -17.48 11.44 6.79
C VAL A 512 -17.05 11.09 8.22
N ILE A 513 -15.98 10.31 8.36
CA ILE A 513 -15.39 9.88 9.62
C ILE A 513 -14.00 10.50 9.74
N VAL A 514 -13.76 11.19 10.85
CA VAL A 514 -12.45 11.79 11.16
C VAL A 514 -11.72 10.89 12.15
N TYR A 515 -10.51 10.47 11.84
CA TYR A 515 -9.74 9.55 12.67
C TYR A 515 -8.49 10.16 13.28
N GLN A 516 -8.07 9.60 14.41
CA GLN A 516 -6.81 9.92 15.08
C GLN A 516 -5.86 8.71 15.07
N PRO A 517 -4.53 8.93 15.18
CA PRO A 517 -3.57 7.85 15.43
C PRO A 517 -3.99 6.98 16.62
N GLY A 518 -3.87 5.66 16.49
CA GLY A 518 -4.29 4.68 17.51
C GLY A 518 -5.81 4.46 17.65
N GLN A 519 -6.66 5.18 16.90
CA GLN A 519 -8.10 4.94 16.93
C GLN A 519 -8.49 3.72 16.09
N MET A 520 -9.44 2.91 16.59
CA MET A 520 -10.12 1.88 15.80
C MET A 520 -11.46 2.42 15.29
N ILE A 521 -11.71 2.27 14.00
CA ILE A 521 -12.89 2.71 13.29
C ILE A 521 -13.63 1.48 12.79
N GLU A 522 -14.91 1.37 13.16
CA GLU A 522 -15.81 0.40 12.56
C GLU A 522 -16.65 1.09 11.48
N VAL A 523 -16.58 0.54 10.28
CA VAL A 523 -17.38 0.99 9.13
C VAL A 523 -18.31 -0.15 8.77
N ASP A 524 -19.61 0.09 8.90
CA ASP A 524 -20.61 -0.86 8.43
C ASP A 524 -20.71 -0.76 6.92
N LEU A 525 -20.29 -1.82 6.24
CA LEU A 525 -20.41 -1.91 4.79
C LEU A 525 -21.57 -2.84 4.51
N SER A 526 -22.77 -2.27 4.29
CA SER A 526 -24.02 -3.00 4.07
C SER A 526 -23.84 -4.19 3.11
N ARG A 527 -24.26 -5.38 3.55
CA ARG A 527 -24.26 -6.59 2.72
C ARG A 527 -25.69 -7.03 2.45
N ASP A 528 -26.28 -6.46 1.40
CA ASP A 528 -27.68 -6.77 1.08
C ASP A 528 -27.81 -8.16 0.44
N TRP A 529 -26.78 -8.60 -0.29
CA TRP A 529 -26.79 -9.85 -1.05
C TRP A 529 -25.40 -10.50 -1.00
N GLU A 530 -25.32 -11.82 -1.14
CA GLU A 530 -24.06 -12.58 -1.26
C GLU A 530 -24.04 -13.38 -2.57
N PRO A 531 -23.00 -13.32 -3.46
CA PRO A 531 -23.05 -14.12 -4.67
C PRO A 531 -22.87 -15.57 -4.26
N VAL A 532 -23.82 -16.38 -4.70
CA VAL A 532 -23.79 -17.81 -4.49
C VAL A 532 -23.64 -18.46 -5.85
N SER A 533 -22.56 -19.23 -6.04
CA SER A 533 -22.40 -20.04 -7.23
C SER A 533 -23.25 -21.30 -7.12
N VAL A 534 -23.84 -21.72 -8.24
CA VAL A 534 -24.54 -23.00 -8.32
C VAL A 534 -23.58 -24.02 -8.92
N SER A 535 -23.37 -25.14 -8.24
CA SER A 535 -22.52 -26.21 -8.78
C SER A 535 -23.05 -26.73 -10.12
N GLU A 536 -22.15 -27.19 -11.00
CA GLU A 536 -22.52 -27.67 -12.33
C GLU A 536 -23.58 -28.79 -12.30
N ARG A 537 -23.51 -29.65 -11.28
CA ARG A 537 -24.47 -30.75 -11.08
C ARG A 537 -25.87 -30.22 -10.75
N LEU A 538 -25.98 -29.22 -9.89
CA LEU A 538 -27.26 -28.61 -9.53
C LEU A 538 -27.79 -27.73 -10.67
N ALA A 539 -26.92 -27.02 -11.38
CA ALA A 539 -27.31 -26.18 -12.51
C ALA A 539 -28.06 -26.98 -13.60
N LYS A 540 -27.67 -28.24 -13.83
CA LYS A 540 -28.32 -29.15 -14.80
C LYS A 540 -29.75 -29.55 -14.40
N THR A 541 -30.15 -29.43 -13.14
CA THR A 541 -31.49 -29.79 -12.66
C THR A 541 -32.45 -28.60 -12.60
N ILE A 542 -31.96 -27.39 -12.80
CA ILE A 542 -32.78 -26.17 -12.77
C ILE A 542 -33.72 -26.16 -13.99
N SER A 543 -35.02 -26.26 -13.71
CA SER A 543 -36.07 -26.20 -14.72
C SER A 543 -36.91 -24.93 -14.57
N PRO A 544 -36.72 -23.91 -15.43
CA PRO A 544 -37.50 -22.68 -15.37
C PRO A 544 -38.98 -22.92 -15.69
N LYS A 545 -39.87 -22.42 -14.83
CA LYS A 545 -41.32 -22.36 -15.04
C LYS A 545 -41.74 -20.93 -15.35
N ARG A 546 -42.55 -20.76 -16.39
CA ARG A 546 -43.12 -19.46 -16.78
C ARG A 546 -44.38 -19.22 -15.97
N LEU A 547 -44.42 -18.14 -15.20
CA LEU A 547 -45.64 -17.67 -14.55
C LEU A 547 -46.24 -16.55 -15.41
N VAL A 548 -47.46 -16.81 -15.90
CA VAL A 548 -48.30 -15.78 -16.50
C VAL A 548 -49.04 -15.13 -15.34
N VAL A 549 -48.65 -13.90 -14.99
CA VAL A 549 -49.45 -13.07 -14.11
C VAL A 549 -50.52 -12.46 -15.00
N GLU A 550 -51.78 -12.83 -14.78
CA GLU A 550 -52.93 -12.17 -15.41
C GLU A 550 -53.09 -10.79 -14.77
N ASP A 551 -52.38 -9.80 -15.27
CA ASP A 551 -52.72 -8.39 -15.04
C ASP A 551 -53.62 -7.94 -16.19
N ASP A 552 -54.78 -7.35 -15.85
CA ASP A 552 -55.80 -6.78 -16.75
C ASP A 552 -55.31 -5.54 -17.55
N THR A 553 -54.01 -5.39 -17.79
CA THR A 553 -53.44 -4.30 -18.59
C THR A 553 -52.49 -4.86 -19.64
N GLU A 554 -52.57 -4.32 -20.87
CA GLU A 554 -52.03 -4.84 -22.14
C GLU A 554 -50.48 -4.97 -22.27
N SER A 555 -49.77 -5.33 -21.20
CA SER A 555 -48.37 -5.73 -21.28
C SER A 555 -48.05 -6.85 -20.27
N ALA A 556 -48.47 -8.07 -20.59
CA ALA A 556 -48.11 -9.26 -19.82
C ALA A 556 -46.58 -9.48 -19.85
N ARG A 557 -45.88 -8.99 -18.82
CA ARG A 557 -44.48 -9.35 -18.57
C ARG A 557 -44.46 -10.78 -18.05
N SER A 558 -44.03 -11.72 -18.88
CA SER A 558 -43.87 -13.10 -18.42
C SER A 558 -42.60 -13.24 -17.59
N THR A 559 -42.74 -13.44 -16.29
CA THR A 559 -41.62 -13.72 -15.39
C THR A 559 -41.35 -15.22 -15.36
N VAL A 560 -40.09 -15.61 -15.50
CA VAL A 560 -39.66 -17.01 -15.50
C VAL A 560 -38.92 -17.26 -14.19
N TRP A 561 -39.36 -18.26 -13.41
CA TRP A 561 -38.78 -18.60 -12.12
C TRP A 561 -38.40 -20.08 -12.08
N ALA A 562 -37.31 -20.41 -11.42
CA ALA A 562 -36.91 -21.79 -11.14
C ALA A 562 -36.56 -21.91 -9.66
N SER A 563 -37.08 -22.92 -8.98
CA SER A 563 -36.70 -23.18 -7.59
C SER A 563 -35.37 -23.93 -7.55
N ILE A 564 -34.46 -23.47 -6.70
CA ILE A 564 -33.15 -24.09 -6.50
C ILE A 564 -33.14 -24.65 -5.08
N HIS A 565 -32.92 -25.96 -4.96
CA HIS A 565 -32.84 -26.65 -3.68
C HIS A 565 -31.50 -27.38 -3.58
N GLY A 566 -30.80 -27.21 -2.48
CA GLY A 566 -29.48 -27.80 -2.28
C GLY A 566 -28.87 -27.44 -0.94
N THR A 567 -27.70 -28.01 -0.69
CA THR A 567 -26.87 -27.69 0.48
C THR A 567 -25.89 -26.59 0.10
N LEU A 568 -25.90 -25.51 0.88
CA LEU A 568 -24.97 -24.38 0.74
C LEU A 568 -23.64 -24.74 1.40
N ASN A 569 -22.59 -24.91 0.61
CA ASN A 569 -21.24 -25.12 1.10
C ASN A 569 -20.51 -23.77 1.15
N TYR A 570 -19.83 -23.54 2.27
CA TYR A 570 -18.92 -22.41 2.44
C TYR A 570 -17.48 -22.93 2.43
N TYR A 571 -16.73 -22.63 1.39
CA TYR A 571 -15.33 -23.03 1.27
C TYR A 571 -14.50 -21.94 0.60
N ASN A 572 -13.34 -21.59 1.18
CA ASN A 572 -12.48 -20.49 0.72
C ASN A 572 -13.26 -19.18 0.48
N ASN A 573 -14.19 -18.87 1.38
CA ASN A 573 -15.06 -17.69 1.32
C ASN A 573 -15.90 -17.59 0.02
N ARG A 574 -16.09 -18.71 -0.68
CA ARG A 574 -17.06 -18.87 -1.77
C ARG A 574 -18.24 -19.68 -1.25
N LEU A 575 -19.44 -19.17 -1.51
CA LEU A 575 -20.68 -19.88 -1.28
C LEU A 575 -21.06 -20.64 -2.55
N GLU A 576 -21.07 -21.96 -2.48
CA GLU A 576 -21.49 -22.82 -3.58
C GLU A 576 -22.65 -23.72 -3.16
N ILE A 577 -23.76 -23.71 -3.91
CA ILE A 577 -24.89 -24.62 -3.67
C ILE A 577 -24.66 -25.92 -4.45
N HIS A 578 -24.62 -27.02 -3.70
CA HIS A 578 -24.56 -28.37 -4.25
C HIS A 578 -25.93 -29.05 -4.16
N PRO A 579 -26.20 -30.08 -4.98
CA PRO A 579 -27.38 -30.91 -4.80
C PRO A 579 -27.38 -31.45 -3.38
N SER A 580 -28.55 -31.43 -2.72
CA SER A 580 -28.68 -32.05 -1.41
C SER A 580 -28.26 -33.51 -1.55
N MET A 581 -27.15 -33.89 -0.93
CA MET A 581 -26.88 -35.30 -0.68
C MET A 581 -28.03 -35.79 0.17
N ASP A 582 -28.61 -36.95 -0.17
CA ASP A 582 -29.64 -37.59 0.64
C ASP A 582 -29.16 -37.66 2.10
N VAL A 583 -29.65 -36.76 2.94
CA VAL A 583 -29.65 -36.94 4.38
C VAL A 583 -30.69 -38.02 4.65
N LYS A 584 -30.30 -39.27 4.39
CA LYS A 584 -30.87 -40.40 5.09
C LYS A 584 -30.48 -40.20 6.57
N ASP A 585 -31.39 -39.63 7.35
CA ASP A 585 -31.80 -40.13 8.68
C ASP A 585 -32.21 -39.07 9.71
N ASP A 586 -32.07 -37.77 9.47
CA ASP A 586 -32.51 -36.78 10.46
C ASP A 586 -33.43 -35.73 9.84
N LEU A 587 -34.75 -35.96 9.92
CA LEU A 587 -35.81 -34.93 10.01
C LEU A 587 -37.19 -35.58 10.18
N LEU A 588 -37.39 -36.26 11.31
CA LEU A 588 -38.73 -36.41 11.92
C LEU A 588 -39.14 -35.10 12.59
N LEU A 589 -39.40 -34.05 11.81
CA LEU A 589 -40.07 -32.84 12.29
C LEU A 589 -41.09 -32.34 11.26
N LEU A 590 -42.30 -32.87 11.42
CA LEU A 590 -43.60 -32.20 11.30
C LEU A 590 -43.62 -30.92 10.44
N SER A 591 -44.00 -31.06 9.16
CA SER A 591 -44.95 -30.13 8.55
C SER A 591 -45.62 -30.81 7.34
N SER A 592 -46.94 -30.71 7.30
CA SER A 592 -47.82 -31.16 6.23
C SER A 592 -47.35 -30.63 4.88
N ARG A 593 -46.74 -31.49 4.05
CA ARG A 593 -46.50 -31.19 2.64
C ARG A 593 -47.78 -31.42 1.86
N ASP A 594 -48.41 -30.34 1.43
CA ASP A 594 -49.29 -30.39 0.27
C ASP A 594 -48.41 -30.66 -0.95
N ILE A 595 -48.58 -31.82 -1.57
CA ILE A 595 -47.89 -32.19 -2.80
C ILE A 595 -48.79 -31.73 -3.95
N PRO A 596 -48.46 -30.67 -4.70
CA PRO A 596 -49.22 -30.29 -5.88
C PRO A 596 -48.90 -31.28 -7.01
N MET A 597 -49.64 -32.37 -7.07
CA MET A 597 -49.56 -33.38 -8.13
C MET A 597 -50.73 -33.20 -9.09
N LYS A 598 -50.45 -32.93 -10.37
CA LYS A 598 -51.46 -32.95 -11.43
C LYS A 598 -51.44 -34.32 -12.07
N THR A 599 -52.17 -35.27 -11.48
CA THR A 599 -52.19 -36.64 -11.98
C THR A 599 -53.03 -36.71 -13.26
N GLU A 600 -52.40 -36.88 -14.42
CA GLU A 600 -53.13 -37.13 -15.65
C GLU A 600 -53.84 -38.50 -15.57
N LEU A 601 -55.15 -38.53 -15.85
CA LEU A 601 -55.97 -39.74 -15.79
C LEU A 601 -55.36 -40.89 -16.60
N THR A 602 -54.77 -40.59 -17.76
CA THR A 602 -54.17 -41.56 -18.68
C THR A 602 -52.97 -42.28 -18.04
N HIS A 603 -52.12 -41.55 -17.32
CA HIS A 603 -50.98 -42.12 -16.60
C HIS A 603 -51.46 -43.00 -15.43
N LEU A 604 -52.50 -42.55 -14.72
CA LEU A 604 -53.08 -43.29 -13.61
C LEU A 604 -53.65 -44.64 -14.07
N ILE A 605 -54.35 -44.68 -15.21
CA ILE A 605 -54.84 -45.94 -15.80
C ILE A 605 -53.68 -46.89 -16.13
N GLN A 606 -52.62 -46.40 -16.79
CA GLN A 606 -51.44 -47.20 -17.15
C GLN A 606 -50.72 -47.81 -15.93
N GLN A 607 -50.60 -47.04 -14.83
CA GLN A 607 -49.97 -47.55 -13.61
C GLN A 607 -50.77 -48.68 -12.96
N PHE A 608 -52.10 -48.59 -12.96
CA PHE A 608 -52.97 -49.65 -12.45
C PHE A 608 -52.99 -50.88 -13.36
N GLU A 609 -52.95 -50.70 -14.69
CA GLU A 609 -52.78 -51.79 -15.65
C GLU A 609 -51.45 -52.53 -15.44
N LYS A 610 -50.35 -51.81 -15.19
CA LYS A 610 -49.03 -52.39 -14.87
C LYS A 610 -49.06 -53.27 -13.61
N HIS A 611 -49.95 -52.97 -12.67
CA HIS A 611 -50.13 -53.73 -11.44
C HIS A 611 -51.25 -54.80 -11.56
N ALA A 612 -51.80 -55.00 -12.77
CA ALA A 612 -52.89 -55.93 -13.07
C ALA A 612 -54.17 -55.69 -12.23
N ILE A 613 -54.45 -54.43 -11.87
CA ILE A 613 -55.64 -54.06 -11.08
C ILE A 613 -56.68 -53.46 -12.04
N PRO A 614 -57.84 -54.11 -12.24
CA PRO A 614 -58.89 -53.57 -13.10
C PRO A 614 -59.57 -52.37 -12.44
N LEU A 615 -59.86 -51.34 -13.24
CA LEU A 615 -60.52 -50.10 -12.81
C LEU A 615 -61.86 -49.94 -13.53
N ASP A 616 -62.89 -49.53 -12.80
CA ASP A 616 -64.15 -49.06 -13.37
C ASP A 616 -64.25 -47.54 -13.24
N ILE A 617 -64.55 -46.84 -14.34
CA ILE A 617 -64.40 -45.38 -14.45
C ILE A 617 -65.77 -44.75 -14.69
N THR A 618 -66.17 -43.86 -13.79
CA THR A 618 -67.39 -43.06 -13.92
C THR A 618 -67.05 -41.57 -13.98
N ARG A 619 -67.74 -40.82 -14.84
CA ARG A 619 -67.58 -39.37 -14.98
C ARG A 619 -68.92 -38.70 -14.76
N GLU A 620 -69.02 -37.89 -13.72
CA GLU A 620 -70.20 -37.08 -13.43
C GLU A 620 -69.79 -35.62 -13.24
N ASN A 621 -70.42 -34.72 -14.00
CA ASN A 621 -70.21 -33.27 -14.01
C ASN A 621 -68.74 -32.85 -14.25
N GLU A 622 -67.91 -32.81 -13.21
CA GLU A 622 -66.46 -32.46 -13.23
C GLU A 622 -65.64 -33.38 -12.30
N THR A 623 -66.24 -34.48 -11.87
CA THR A 623 -65.63 -35.48 -10.99
C THR A 623 -65.41 -36.78 -11.74
N ILE A 624 -64.16 -37.28 -11.71
CA ILE A 624 -63.83 -38.60 -12.21
C ILE A 624 -63.67 -39.53 -11.01
N THR A 625 -64.50 -40.57 -10.93
CA THR A 625 -64.40 -41.58 -9.87
C THR A 625 -63.93 -42.91 -10.47
N LEU A 626 -62.81 -43.40 -9.95
CA LEU A 626 -62.22 -44.70 -10.26
C LEU A 626 -62.59 -45.67 -9.14
N TYR A 627 -63.35 -46.71 -9.47
CA TYR A 627 -63.68 -47.79 -8.55
C TYR A 627 -62.66 -48.92 -8.71
N LEU A 628 -62.03 -49.30 -7.59
CA LEU A 628 -61.17 -50.46 -7.52
C LEU A 628 -62.00 -51.75 -7.32
N PRO A 629 -61.40 -52.93 -7.55
CA PRO A 629 -62.07 -54.22 -7.38
C PRO A 629 -62.72 -54.38 -6.00
N LYS A 630 -63.83 -55.15 -5.93
CA LYS A 630 -64.65 -55.32 -4.70
C LYS A 630 -63.87 -55.85 -3.50
N ASP A 631 -62.78 -56.58 -3.74
CA ASP A 631 -61.83 -57.08 -2.74
C ASP A 631 -60.99 -55.97 -2.09
N MET A 632 -60.72 -54.86 -2.79
CA MET A 632 -59.99 -53.71 -2.25
C MET A 632 -60.89 -52.69 -1.54
N ASN A 633 -62.20 -52.67 -1.82
CA ASN A 633 -63.17 -51.73 -1.23
C ASN A 633 -62.65 -50.27 -1.21
N ALA A 634 -62.05 -49.83 -2.31
CA ALA A 634 -61.44 -48.51 -2.43
C ALA A 634 -61.92 -47.77 -3.68
N LYS A 635 -61.88 -46.45 -3.63
CA LYS A 635 -62.17 -45.57 -4.77
C LYS A 635 -61.27 -44.35 -4.78
N ILE A 636 -60.96 -43.85 -5.96
CA ILE A 636 -60.18 -42.63 -6.17
C ILE A 636 -61.09 -41.60 -6.84
N VAL A 637 -61.20 -40.41 -6.26
CA VAL A 637 -62.02 -39.32 -6.79
C VAL A 637 -61.09 -38.18 -7.20
N ILE A 638 -61.11 -37.83 -8.47
CA ILE A 638 -60.31 -36.76 -9.06
C ILE A 638 -61.24 -35.58 -9.36
N LYS A 639 -60.90 -34.40 -8.82
CA LYS A 639 -61.48 -33.08 -9.09
C LYS A 639 -60.38 -32.17 -9.63
N ASP A 640 -60.75 -31.10 -10.32
CA ASP A 640 -59.83 -30.18 -11.03
C ASP A 640 -58.59 -29.72 -10.22
N SER A 641 -58.68 -29.63 -8.90
CA SER A 641 -57.59 -29.24 -8.01
C SER A 641 -57.23 -30.26 -6.91
N MET A 642 -57.88 -31.43 -6.87
CA MET A 642 -57.71 -32.37 -5.75
C MET A 642 -57.97 -33.83 -6.16
N THR A 643 -57.09 -34.73 -5.74
CA THR A 643 -57.30 -36.19 -5.80
C THR A 643 -57.53 -36.75 -4.40
N MET A 644 -58.65 -37.43 -4.18
CA MET A 644 -59.02 -38.05 -2.91
C MET A 644 -59.04 -39.57 -3.04
N ILE A 645 -58.37 -40.27 -2.12
CA ILE A 645 -58.36 -41.74 -2.05
C ILE A 645 -59.21 -42.17 -0.85
N TYR A 646 -60.22 -42.99 -1.10
CA TYR A 646 -61.05 -43.61 -0.06
C TYR A 646 -60.76 -45.10 -0.03
N ALA A 647 -60.33 -45.62 1.12
CA ALA A 647 -60.11 -47.04 1.35
C ALA A 647 -60.41 -47.38 2.82
N ASN A 648 -61.02 -48.55 3.05
CA ASN A 648 -61.44 -48.97 4.40
C ASN A 648 -60.26 -49.41 5.28
N ASP A 649 -59.17 -49.87 4.70
CA ASP A 649 -57.96 -50.28 5.41
C ASP A 649 -56.75 -49.41 5.05
N ASP A 650 -55.86 -49.22 6.03
CA ASP A 650 -54.69 -48.35 5.87
C ASP A 650 -53.60 -48.97 4.97
N GLN A 651 -53.56 -50.30 4.85
CA GLN A 651 -52.61 -50.98 3.97
C GLN A 651 -52.93 -50.74 2.49
N THR A 652 -54.20 -50.92 2.10
CA THR A 652 -54.69 -50.60 0.75
C THR A 652 -54.59 -49.11 0.47
N ARG A 653 -54.86 -48.25 1.45
CA ARG A 653 -54.68 -46.79 1.29
C ARG A 653 -53.22 -46.42 1.01
N ALA A 654 -52.27 -46.99 1.75
CA ALA A 654 -50.84 -46.77 1.55
C ALA A 654 -50.36 -47.32 0.20
N PHE A 655 -50.86 -48.49 -0.20
CA PHE A 655 -50.56 -49.10 -1.49
C PHE A 655 -51.09 -48.27 -2.68
N ILE A 656 -52.35 -47.85 -2.64
CA ILE A 656 -52.94 -46.97 -3.66
C ILE A 656 -52.22 -45.63 -3.69
N ARG A 657 -51.88 -45.06 -2.52
CA ARG A 657 -51.08 -43.84 -2.45
C ARG A 657 -49.74 -44.03 -3.15
N HIS A 658 -49.04 -45.13 -2.92
CA HIS A 658 -47.77 -45.42 -3.57
C HIS A 658 -47.92 -45.48 -5.10
N ILE A 659 -48.96 -46.13 -5.62
CA ILE A 659 -49.22 -46.21 -7.07
C ILE A 659 -49.53 -44.82 -7.65
N VAL A 660 -50.34 -44.02 -6.95
CA VAL A 660 -50.73 -42.69 -7.42
C VAL A 660 -49.57 -41.69 -7.37
N THR A 661 -48.66 -41.79 -6.39
CA THR A 661 -47.55 -40.82 -6.20
C THR A 661 -46.25 -41.18 -6.93
N LYS A 662 -46.21 -42.30 -7.66
CA LYS A 662 -44.99 -42.74 -8.35
C LYS A 662 -44.89 -42.03 -9.69
N GLU A 663 -44.01 -41.03 -9.77
CA GLU A 663 -43.46 -40.53 -11.03
C GLU A 663 -42.28 -41.46 -11.40
N ASP A 664 -42.19 -41.90 -12.66
CA ASP A 664 -41.07 -42.71 -13.17
C ASP A 664 -39.75 -41.93 -13.17
#